data_AF-A0A661Q1Y8-F1
#
_entry.id   AF-A0A661Q1Y8-F1
#
_cell.length_a   1.000
_cell.length_b   1.000
_cell.length_c   1.000
_cell.angle_alpha   90.00
_cell.angle_beta   90.00
_cell.angle_gamma   90.00
#
_symmetry.space_group_name_H-M   'P 1'
#
loop_
_entity.id
_entity.type
_entity.pdbx_description
1 polymer ?
#
loop_
_entity_poly.entity_id
_entity_poly.type
_entity_poly.pdbx_seq_one_letter_code
_entity_poly.pdbx_strand_id
1 'polypeptide(L)'
;MSTINSHFPNGIYDKRMEQFISKRENDLEFSVSAVDYLVNDFLIYLKENNLLKNTSIYIFPDHTLLGSTGPVHKKLAKSKRQIYLLTNVDEKKLPQQTSDTIYQIELPRIILAGADIKTNAKFLADFIKTKNINDFIDKDRVKLTTLNNASLTRNNFQNGISIFTKDEELVVKSSEDIVKFKLSPGKEVFDITFNQKMVLIKKGKTDPESVFILNEHDNQYKTLHLIITLKNKKIYIAYLGNKKLAGIYKRGCKITYSTEEVHLLMELNNEAPAVCNPTQKIQHDPTLVSITSSEWKTSMTLKSVIKADEKEFALGRGLNLLTVDRNEKYHLENFDTYNSQAAADKFLLKLETLIKNHDSWAIAAHDAIKNNYPGYKEKLSELNFKLLQTLSGRAAYISYVNSYKVLKEYSSKTSLSCVIPRFRKPLSQEELKIQKYQNNIEANSYRKDKDRFIAHAGGEIDGHTYSDSLEALNLSYQKGFRLFELDIIKTSDNIYVGAHDWEHWAEGTGYKGNLPPDRKTFKKYKIYGRYSPLDITDINKWFKNHPDAILVTDKVNTPIDFSKKFIDKGRLMMELFTWDAVRNGLKAKIKAAMPTGSILKEIEGDKIVYLKNLGIKNIAISRRSINDQSTFLLDIAKAGIKTYAFHVNFDKGMDEEYVVCKERNFFYGMYADKWDFTTHINCR
;
A
#
# COMPACT_ATOMS: atom_id res chain seq x y z
N MET A 1 5.84 41.22 -4.84
CA MET A 1 6.17 39.94 -5.49
C MET A 1 6.31 38.86 -4.42
N SER A 2 5.63 37.73 -4.61
CA SER A 2 5.43 36.72 -3.56
C SER A 2 6.45 35.61 -3.64
N THR A 3 7.03 35.38 -4.83
CA THR A 3 8.32 34.72 -5.03
C THR A 3 9.34 35.76 -5.43
N ILE A 4 10.34 35.96 -4.58
CA ILE A 4 11.61 36.50 -5.06
C ILE A 4 12.47 35.25 -5.22
N ASN A 5 12.80 34.91 -6.47
CA ASN A 5 13.71 33.80 -6.74
C ASN A 5 15.10 34.21 -6.21
N SER A 6 15.34 33.90 -4.95
CA SER A 6 16.65 34.04 -4.34
C SER A 6 16.65 33.23 -3.07
N HIS A 7 17.53 32.24 -3.04
CA HIS A 7 17.96 31.65 -1.79
C HIS A 7 18.22 32.74 -0.75
N PHE A 8 17.75 32.43 0.45
CA PHE A 8 17.92 33.22 1.64
C PHE A 8 19.37 33.78 1.75
N PRO A 9 19.59 35.09 2.01
CA PRO A 9 18.63 36.20 2.04
C PRO A 9 18.89 37.39 1.07
N ASN A 10 19.88 37.35 0.17
CA ASN A 10 20.39 38.59 -0.44
C ASN A 10 20.14 38.78 -1.94
N GLY A 11 19.45 37.89 -2.67
CA GLY A 11 19.37 38.05 -4.13
C GLY A 11 20.70 37.72 -4.83
N ILE A 12 20.71 37.78 -6.16
CA ILE A 12 21.94 37.63 -6.96
C ILE A 12 22.05 38.86 -7.85
N TYR A 13 23.11 39.65 -7.63
CA TYR A 13 23.43 40.79 -8.48
C TYR A 13 23.91 40.33 -9.85
N ASP A 14 23.21 40.74 -10.92
CA ASP A 14 23.61 40.45 -12.29
C ASP A 14 24.12 41.72 -12.99
N LYS A 15 25.45 41.87 -13.10
CA LYS A 15 26.09 43.02 -13.73
C LYS A 15 25.61 43.28 -15.15
N ARG A 16 25.15 42.25 -15.89
CA ARG A 16 24.65 42.40 -17.26
C ARG A 16 23.40 43.28 -17.33
N MET A 17 22.67 43.40 -16.23
CA MET A 17 21.43 44.19 -16.14
C MET A 17 21.67 45.67 -15.86
N GLU A 18 22.90 46.11 -15.51
CA GLU A 18 23.21 47.53 -15.25
C GLU A 18 22.95 48.44 -16.46
N GLN A 19 22.99 47.88 -17.68
CA GLN A 19 22.68 48.62 -18.91
C GLN A 19 21.17 48.90 -19.09
N PHE A 20 20.31 48.15 -18.39
CA PHE A 20 18.86 48.21 -18.55
C PHE A 20 18.13 48.78 -17.33
N ILE A 21 18.69 48.58 -16.13
CA ILE A 21 18.10 49.01 -14.86
C ILE A 21 19.13 49.70 -13.97
N SER A 22 18.68 50.68 -13.18
CA SER A 22 19.53 51.40 -12.24
C SER A 22 19.90 50.55 -11.02
N LYS A 23 21.04 50.87 -10.40
CA LYS A 23 21.47 50.27 -9.13
C LYS A 23 20.41 50.47 -8.05
N ARG A 24 20.26 49.48 -7.17
CA ARG A 24 19.33 49.49 -6.03
C ARG A 24 20.10 49.42 -4.72
N GLU A 25 19.40 49.63 -3.60
CA GLU A 25 20.01 49.66 -2.26
C GLU A 25 20.65 48.32 -1.87
N ASN A 26 20.20 47.21 -2.45
CA ASN A 26 20.73 45.88 -2.22
C ASN A 26 20.49 44.98 -3.43
N ASP A 27 21.24 43.87 -3.48
CA ASP A 27 21.22 42.89 -4.55
C ASP A 27 19.82 42.30 -4.77
N LEU A 28 19.02 42.13 -3.72
CA LEU A 28 17.66 41.61 -3.79
C LEU A 28 16.71 42.58 -4.51
N GLU A 29 16.74 43.86 -4.17
CA GLU A 29 15.96 44.91 -4.86
C GLU A 29 16.42 45.07 -6.33
N PHE A 30 17.71 44.88 -6.59
CA PHE A 30 18.25 44.87 -7.95
C PHE A 30 17.75 43.65 -8.76
N SER A 31 17.82 42.44 -8.20
CA SER A 31 17.26 41.22 -8.84
C SER A 31 15.77 41.37 -9.13
N VAL A 32 15.01 41.98 -8.20
CA VAL A 32 13.59 42.28 -8.39
C VAL A 32 13.35 43.20 -9.58
N SER A 33 14.13 44.28 -9.70
CA SER A 33 14.03 45.20 -10.83
C SER A 33 14.42 44.53 -12.15
N ALA A 34 15.37 43.59 -12.10
CA ALA A 34 15.80 42.85 -13.28
C ALA A 34 14.69 41.93 -13.77
N VAL A 35 14.01 41.20 -12.87
CA VAL A 35 12.87 40.35 -13.24
C VAL A 35 11.74 41.19 -13.85
N ASP A 36 11.43 42.34 -13.27
CA ASP A 36 10.40 43.25 -13.80
C ASP A 36 10.72 43.71 -15.22
N TYR A 37 11.97 44.15 -15.45
CA TYR A 37 12.44 44.52 -16.79
C TYR A 37 12.35 43.35 -17.77
N LEU A 38 12.86 42.16 -17.40
CA LEU A 38 12.88 40.99 -18.28
C LEU A 38 11.48 40.49 -18.64
N VAL A 39 10.53 40.57 -17.72
CA VAL A 39 9.12 40.25 -18.01
C VAL A 39 8.54 41.26 -18.99
N ASN A 40 8.78 42.56 -18.79
CA ASN A 40 8.32 43.58 -19.72
C ASN A 40 8.95 43.44 -21.12
N ASP A 41 10.26 43.21 -21.19
CA ASP A 41 11.00 42.99 -22.44
C ASP A 41 10.46 41.77 -23.20
N PHE A 42 10.21 40.66 -22.50
CA PHE A 42 9.58 39.48 -23.08
C PHE A 42 8.19 39.77 -23.65
N LEU A 43 7.37 40.55 -22.95
CA LEU A 43 6.03 40.95 -23.44
C LEU A 43 6.11 41.86 -24.67
N ILE A 44 7.06 42.80 -24.70
CA ILE A 44 7.33 43.65 -25.86
C ILE A 44 7.74 42.78 -27.06
N TYR A 45 8.69 41.86 -26.86
CA TYR A 45 9.14 40.92 -27.89
C TYR A 45 7.96 40.13 -28.50
N LEU A 46 7.08 39.57 -27.66
CA LEU A 46 5.91 38.85 -28.14
C LEU A 46 4.94 39.74 -28.93
N LYS A 47 4.81 41.02 -28.53
CA LYS A 47 3.95 41.98 -29.20
C LYS A 47 4.52 42.39 -30.57
N GLU A 48 5.80 42.72 -30.63
CA GLU A 48 6.50 43.14 -31.86
C GLU A 48 6.56 42.03 -32.91
N ASN A 49 6.66 40.78 -32.46
CA ASN A 49 6.67 39.61 -33.34
C ASN A 49 5.27 39.04 -33.64
N ASN A 50 4.19 39.75 -33.26
CA ASN A 50 2.80 39.31 -33.44
C ASN A 50 2.44 37.95 -32.80
N LEU A 51 3.21 37.49 -31.82
CA LEU A 51 2.99 36.22 -31.11
C LEU A 51 1.99 36.37 -29.96
N LEU A 52 1.87 37.57 -29.38
CA LEU A 52 1.08 37.82 -28.18
C LEU A 52 -0.41 37.48 -28.37
N LYS A 53 -0.97 37.68 -29.57
CA LYS A 53 -2.41 37.42 -29.85
C LYS A 53 -2.80 35.95 -29.73
N ASN A 54 -1.85 35.04 -29.91
CA ASN A 54 -2.08 33.58 -29.85
C ASN A 54 -1.29 32.91 -28.71
N THR A 55 -0.93 33.68 -27.68
CA THR A 55 -0.12 33.18 -26.56
C THR A 55 -0.84 33.49 -25.25
N SER A 56 -1.20 32.45 -24.51
CA SER A 56 -1.68 32.56 -23.13
C SER A 56 -0.47 32.54 -22.17
N ILE A 57 -0.34 33.58 -21.36
CA ILE A 57 0.77 33.79 -20.42
C ILE A 57 0.22 33.67 -19.01
N TYR A 58 0.93 32.95 -18.15
CA TYR A 58 0.60 32.79 -16.74
C TYR A 58 1.85 33.04 -15.91
N ILE A 59 1.76 33.95 -14.94
CA ILE A 59 2.85 34.27 -14.01
C ILE A 59 2.32 34.06 -12.60
N PHE A 60 2.90 33.13 -11.86
CA PHE A 60 2.51 32.84 -10.48
C PHE A 60 3.72 32.45 -9.63
N PRO A 61 3.68 32.70 -8.30
CA PRO A 61 4.68 32.25 -7.34
C PRO A 61 4.47 30.78 -6.92
N ASP A 62 5.56 30.04 -6.67
CA ASP A 62 5.52 28.71 -6.06
C ASP A 62 5.35 28.76 -4.53
N HIS A 63 5.94 29.76 -3.86
CA HIS A 63 5.82 29.97 -2.40
C HIS A 63 5.74 31.45 -2.00
N THR A 64 5.46 31.75 -0.73
CA THR A 64 5.62 33.09 -0.15
C THR A 64 7.08 33.34 0.22
N LEU A 65 7.51 34.62 0.36
CA LEU A 65 8.91 34.94 0.69
C LEU A 65 9.44 34.10 1.87
N LEU A 66 10.52 33.37 1.64
CA LEU A 66 11.20 32.56 2.66
C LEU A 66 12.22 33.41 3.43
N GLY A 67 12.26 33.24 4.76
CA GLY A 67 13.20 33.94 5.64
C GLY A 67 12.59 35.02 6.55
N SER A 68 13.30 35.40 7.61
CA SER A 68 12.82 36.34 8.65
C SER A 68 13.73 37.54 8.94
N THR A 69 14.88 37.65 8.27
CA THR A 69 15.92 38.65 8.60
C THR A 69 16.27 39.54 7.40
N GLY A 70 16.68 40.77 7.66
CA GLY A 70 17.19 41.71 6.65
C GLY A 70 16.33 42.97 6.43
N PRO A 71 16.89 44.03 5.83
CA PRO A 71 16.20 45.32 5.64
C PRO A 71 14.99 45.21 4.71
N VAL A 72 15.08 44.40 3.65
CA VAL A 72 13.95 44.14 2.73
C VAL A 72 12.82 43.39 3.44
N HIS A 73 13.13 42.41 4.30
CA HIS A 73 12.11 41.74 5.11
C HIS A 73 11.39 42.72 6.04
N LYS A 74 12.12 43.64 6.70
CA LYS A 74 11.53 44.69 7.55
C LYS A 74 10.63 45.65 6.76
N LYS A 75 11.01 46.02 5.53
CA LYS A 75 10.16 46.84 4.64
C LYS A 75 8.89 46.08 4.24
N LEU A 76 9.02 44.81 3.84
CA LEU A 76 7.92 43.98 3.34
C LEU A 76 7.02 43.38 4.43
N ALA A 77 7.46 43.30 5.68
CA ALA A 77 6.63 42.86 6.81
C ALA A 77 5.49 43.83 7.15
N LYS A 78 5.55 45.07 6.63
CA LYS A 78 4.51 46.09 6.82
C LYS A 78 3.27 45.88 5.95
N SER A 79 3.28 44.93 5.02
CA SER A 79 2.14 44.64 4.14
C SER A 79 1.71 43.17 4.20
N LYS A 80 0.40 42.94 4.14
CA LYS A 80 -0.18 41.59 4.03
C LYS A 80 0.12 41.04 2.64
N ARG A 81 0.86 39.93 2.56
CA ARG A 81 1.26 39.30 1.29
C ARG A 81 0.41 38.07 1.01
N GLN A 82 0.03 37.92 -0.24
CA GLN A 82 -0.71 36.78 -0.78
C GLN A 82 0.01 36.25 -2.02
N ILE A 83 -0.16 34.97 -2.32
CA ILE A 83 0.21 34.41 -3.63
C ILE A 83 -0.73 35.03 -4.68
N TYR A 84 -0.26 35.18 -5.91
CA TYR A 84 -1.04 35.75 -7.02
C TYR A 84 -0.97 34.87 -8.27
N LEU A 85 -1.90 35.09 -9.19
CA LEU A 85 -1.86 34.55 -10.54
C LEU A 85 -2.13 35.72 -11.49
N LEU A 86 -1.16 36.03 -12.36
CA LEU A 86 -1.32 37.02 -13.42
C LEU A 86 -1.45 36.31 -14.76
N THR A 87 -2.36 36.79 -15.59
CA THR A 87 -2.53 36.28 -16.95
C THR A 87 -3.04 37.34 -17.92
N ASN A 88 -2.72 37.18 -19.20
CA ASN A 88 -3.27 37.98 -20.29
C ASN A 88 -4.56 37.37 -20.89
N VAL A 89 -5.03 36.24 -20.36
CA VAL A 89 -6.27 35.59 -20.79
C VAL A 89 -7.49 36.35 -20.24
N ASP A 90 -8.51 36.55 -21.08
CA ASP A 90 -9.79 37.11 -20.66
C ASP A 90 -10.42 36.24 -19.56
N GLU A 91 -10.75 36.86 -18.43
CA GLU A 91 -11.33 36.22 -17.25
C GLU A 91 -12.58 35.39 -17.56
N LYS A 92 -13.37 35.78 -18.58
CA LYS A 92 -14.57 35.04 -19.00
C LYS A 92 -14.26 33.65 -19.57
N LYS A 93 -13.02 33.40 -19.98
CA LYS A 93 -12.54 32.09 -20.47
C LYS A 93 -12.04 31.19 -19.34
N LEU A 94 -11.90 31.72 -18.13
CA LEU A 94 -11.32 30.99 -17.01
C LEU A 94 -12.40 30.34 -16.14
N PRO A 95 -12.12 29.16 -15.56
CA PRO A 95 -13.08 28.48 -14.68
C PRO A 95 -13.24 29.16 -13.30
N GLN A 96 -12.31 30.03 -12.91
CA GLN A 96 -12.33 30.81 -11.68
C GLN A 96 -12.16 32.29 -12.03
N GLN A 97 -12.88 33.14 -11.30
CA GLN A 97 -12.83 34.59 -11.42
C GLN A 97 -11.83 35.18 -10.42
N THR A 98 -11.42 36.43 -10.62
CA THR A 98 -10.50 37.20 -9.77
C THR A 98 -11.03 37.37 -8.35
N SER A 99 -12.35 37.36 -8.17
CA SER A 99 -13.00 37.37 -6.86
C SER A 99 -12.91 36.03 -6.12
N ASP A 100 -12.60 34.94 -6.81
CA ASP A 100 -12.60 33.61 -6.22
C ASP A 100 -11.27 33.33 -5.50
N THR A 101 -11.33 32.45 -4.51
CA THR A 101 -10.10 31.89 -3.92
C THR A 101 -9.55 30.82 -4.83
N ILE A 102 -8.35 31.05 -5.37
CA ILE A 102 -7.67 30.12 -6.27
C ILE A 102 -6.66 29.28 -5.49
N TYR A 103 -6.68 27.96 -5.69
CA TYR A 103 -5.72 27.03 -5.09
C TYR A 103 -4.69 26.58 -6.14
N GLN A 104 -3.42 26.40 -5.74
CA GLN A 104 -2.36 25.95 -6.65
C GLN A 104 -2.68 24.62 -7.37
N ILE A 105 -3.43 23.73 -6.72
CA ILE A 105 -3.87 22.44 -7.31
C ILE A 105 -4.84 22.60 -8.49
N GLU A 106 -5.42 23.79 -8.68
CA GLU A 106 -6.34 24.12 -9.77
C GLU A 106 -5.63 24.73 -10.99
N LEU A 107 -4.37 25.15 -10.85
CA LEU A 107 -3.59 25.80 -11.92
C LEU A 107 -3.59 25.01 -13.24
N PRO A 108 -3.45 23.66 -13.27
CA PRO A 108 -3.50 22.93 -14.53
C PRO A 108 -4.81 23.14 -15.30
N ARG A 109 -5.95 23.22 -14.60
CA ARG A 109 -7.26 23.47 -15.22
C ARG A 109 -7.37 24.89 -15.75
N ILE A 110 -6.91 25.87 -14.97
CA ILE A 110 -6.93 27.29 -15.33
C ILE A 110 -6.06 27.53 -16.58
N ILE A 111 -4.88 26.92 -16.63
CA ILE A 111 -3.95 27.03 -17.76
C ILE A 111 -4.54 26.41 -19.02
N LEU A 112 -5.09 25.18 -18.93
CA LEU A 112 -5.66 24.50 -20.10
C LEU A 112 -6.90 25.21 -20.63
N ALA A 113 -7.77 25.70 -19.74
CA ALA A 113 -8.96 26.45 -20.12
C ALA A 113 -8.61 27.75 -20.84
N GLY A 114 -7.68 28.54 -20.31
CA GLY A 114 -7.30 29.79 -20.97
C GLY A 114 -6.40 29.62 -22.19
N ALA A 115 -5.83 28.44 -22.41
CA ALA A 115 -5.19 28.05 -23.67
C ALA A 115 -6.17 27.41 -24.69
N ASP A 116 -7.47 27.30 -24.34
CA ASP A 116 -8.51 26.64 -25.15
C ASP A 116 -8.17 25.18 -25.52
N ILE A 117 -7.47 24.47 -24.63
CA ILE A 117 -7.08 23.07 -24.81
C ILE A 117 -8.17 22.16 -24.25
N LYS A 118 -8.86 21.45 -25.14
CA LYS A 118 -9.77 20.36 -24.74
C LYS A 118 -8.95 19.18 -24.24
N THR A 119 -9.25 18.73 -23.02
CA THR A 119 -8.57 17.60 -22.40
C THR A 119 -9.57 16.66 -21.75
N ASN A 120 -9.27 15.36 -21.78
CA ASN A 120 -9.94 14.34 -20.96
C ASN A 120 -9.15 14.03 -19.68
N ALA A 121 -8.01 14.68 -19.47
CA ALA A 121 -7.21 14.51 -18.26
C ALA A 121 -8.01 14.92 -17.02
N LYS A 122 -7.88 14.11 -15.96
CA LYS A 122 -8.45 14.39 -14.65
C LYS A 122 -7.34 14.86 -13.72
N PHE A 123 -7.57 16.00 -13.09
CA PHE A 123 -6.64 16.60 -12.13
C PHE A 123 -7.10 16.30 -10.70
N LEU A 124 -6.19 16.44 -9.73
CA LEU A 124 -6.52 16.23 -8.31
C LEU A 124 -7.75 17.01 -7.88
N ALA A 125 -7.87 18.27 -8.32
CA ALA A 125 -9.02 19.13 -8.06
C ALA A 125 -10.37 18.53 -8.51
N ASP A 126 -10.39 17.67 -9.54
CA ASP A 126 -11.63 17.05 -10.05
C ASP A 126 -12.17 15.96 -9.11
N PHE A 127 -11.34 15.46 -8.20
CA PHE A 127 -11.71 14.41 -7.25
C PHE A 127 -12.07 14.97 -5.86
N ILE A 128 -11.80 16.25 -5.61
CA ILE A 128 -12.07 16.90 -4.33
C ILE A 128 -13.52 17.36 -4.31
N LYS A 129 -14.36 16.68 -3.52
CA LYS A 129 -15.79 17.00 -3.39
C LYS A 129 -16.12 17.92 -2.21
N THR A 130 -15.14 18.29 -1.39
CA THR A 130 -15.34 19.18 -0.24
C THR A 130 -15.28 20.65 -0.65
N LYS A 131 -16.06 21.49 0.04
CA LYS A 131 -15.99 22.95 -0.10
C LYS A 131 -14.75 23.57 0.56
N ASN A 132 -14.12 22.86 1.51
CA ASN A 132 -12.89 23.32 2.15
C ASN A 132 -11.69 22.53 1.62
N ILE A 133 -11.03 23.08 0.59
CA ILE A 133 -9.89 22.45 -0.09
C ILE A 133 -8.66 22.37 0.84
N ASN A 134 -8.45 23.37 1.70
CA ASN A 134 -7.32 23.37 2.65
C ASN A 134 -7.41 22.19 3.62
N ASP A 135 -8.58 21.92 4.18
CA ASP A 135 -8.77 20.77 5.08
C ASP A 135 -8.46 19.44 4.39
N PHE A 136 -8.84 19.29 3.11
CA PHE A 136 -8.50 18.10 2.33
C PHE A 136 -6.98 17.98 2.15
N ILE A 137 -6.32 19.07 1.74
CA ILE A 137 -4.88 19.09 1.53
C ILE A 137 -4.15 18.76 2.84
N ASP A 138 -4.56 19.35 3.97
CA ASP A 138 -3.94 19.12 5.27
C ASP A 138 -4.14 17.68 5.75
N LYS A 139 -5.35 17.14 5.59
CA LYS A 139 -5.66 15.75 5.96
C LYS A 139 -4.88 14.73 5.13
N ASP A 140 -4.71 14.99 3.83
CA ASP A 140 -4.09 14.06 2.89
C ASP A 140 -2.64 14.43 2.51
N ARG A 141 -2.04 15.41 3.20
CA ARG A 141 -0.70 15.97 2.93
C ARG A 141 0.36 14.89 2.73
N VAL A 142 0.36 13.86 3.57
CA VAL A 142 1.34 12.75 3.50
C VAL A 142 1.16 11.94 2.22
N LYS A 143 -0.07 11.63 1.82
CA LYS A 143 -0.35 10.87 0.58
C LYS A 143 0.04 11.68 -0.64
N LEU A 144 -0.31 12.97 -0.67
CA LEU A 144 0.05 13.90 -1.74
C LEU A 144 1.57 14.05 -1.87
N THR A 145 2.28 14.18 -0.76
CA THR A 145 3.76 14.24 -0.73
C THR A 145 4.39 12.92 -1.18
N THR A 146 3.79 11.79 -0.82
CA THR A 146 4.26 10.46 -1.23
C THR A 146 4.14 10.25 -2.74
N LEU A 147 3.09 10.79 -3.37
CA LEU A 147 2.92 10.74 -4.83
C LEU A 147 4.05 11.50 -5.56
N ASN A 148 4.40 12.69 -5.06
CA ASN A 148 5.50 13.50 -5.58
C ASN A 148 6.88 12.86 -5.36
N ASN A 149 7.07 12.11 -4.27
CA ASN A 149 8.31 11.37 -4.05
C ASN A 149 8.39 10.08 -4.88
N ALA A 150 7.25 9.42 -5.11
CA ALA A 150 7.16 8.20 -5.91
C ALA A 150 7.43 8.42 -7.42
N SER A 151 7.26 9.65 -7.91
CA SER A 151 7.63 10.03 -9.29
C SER A 151 9.12 10.29 -9.46
N LEU A 152 9.90 10.46 -8.38
CA LEU A 152 11.29 10.92 -8.46
C LEU A 152 12.36 9.83 -8.24
N THR A 153 12.12 8.74 -7.51
CA THR A 153 13.02 7.54 -7.50
C THR A 153 12.35 6.35 -6.80
N ARG A 154 12.39 5.15 -7.41
CA ARG A 154 11.88 3.90 -6.82
C ARG A 154 13.02 2.94 -6.43
N ASN A 155 13.89 3.37 -5.53
CA ASN A 155 14.87 2.44 -4.96
C ASN A 155 14.24 1.71 -3.76
N ASN A 156 13.92 0.42 -3.91
CA ASN A 156 13.23 -0.42 -2.93
C ASN A 156 14.17 -1.51 -2.33
N PHE A 157 14.14 -1.60 -1.00
CA PHE A 157 14.99 -2.49 -0.21
C PHE A 157 14.21 -3.58 0.55
N GLN A 158 12.95 -3.86 0.17
CA GLN A 158 12.11 -4.86 0.84
C GLN A 158 12.66 -6.30 0.71
N ASN A 159 13.31 -6.62 -0.40
CA ASN A 159 13.82 -7.96 -0.72
C ASN A 159 15.23 -8.24 -0.15
N GLY A 160 15.50 -7.73 1.05
CA GLY A 160 16.79 -7.88 1.73
C GLY A 160 17.82 -6.80 1.39
N ILE A 161 18.84 -6.71 2.25
CA ILE A 161 19.90 -5.70 2.17
C ILE A 161 21.26 -6.35 2.38
N SER A 162 22.21 -6.10 1.47
CA SER A 162 23.61 -6.48 1.59
C SER A 162 24.49 -5.25 1.71
N ILE A 163 25.41 -5.26 2.67
CA ILE A 163 26.30 -4.16 3.01
C ILE A 163 27.73 -4.67 2.98
N PHE A 164 28.59 -4.00 2.23
CA PHE A 164 30.01 -4.33 2.17
C PHE A 164 30.83 -3.11 1.77
N THR A 165 32.13 -3.21 1.92
CA THR A 165 33.07 -2.18 1.44
C THR A 165 33.83 -2.73 0.24
N LYS A 166 34.00 -1.92 -0.80
CA LYS A 166 34.74 -2.27 -2.02
C LYS A 166 35.29 -1.00 -2.65
N ASP A 167 36.54 -1.01 -3.11
CA ASP A 167 37.16 0.09 -3.87
C ASP A 167 37.03 1.48 -3.18
N GLU A 168 37.29 1.54 -1.87
CA GLU A 168 37.12 2.73 -1.03
C GLU A 168 35.68 3.27 -0.92
N GLU A 169 34.69 2.47 -1.30
CA GLU A 169 33.27 2.78 -1.15
C GLU A 169 32.58 1.87 -0.13
N LEU A 170 31.62 2.41 0.61
CA LEU A 170 30.57 1.63 1.26
C LEU A 170 29.46 1.37 0.24
N VAL A 171 29.12 0.11 0.05
CA VAL A 171 28.07 -0.34 -0.86
C VAL A 171 26.94 -0.95 -0.04
N VAL A 172 25.73 -0.46 -0.26
CA VAL A 172 24.47 -0.99 0.27
C VAL A 172 23.59 -1.38 -0.91
N LYS A 173 23.20 -2.65 -0.98
CA LYS A 173 22.57 -3.25 -2.16
C LYS A 173 21.33 -4.06 -1.78
N SER A 174 20.25 -3.96 -2.55
CA SER A 174 19.14 -4.94 -2.59
C SER A 174 19.22 -5.79 -3.88
N SER A 175 18.22 -6.65 -4.13
CA SER A 175 18.08 -7.35 -5.41
C SER A 175 17.91 -6.39 -6.60
N GLU A 176 17.37 -5.20 -6.36
CA GLU A 176 16.95 -4.26 -7.39
C GLU A 176 17.75 -2.95 -7.38
N ASP A 177 18.38 -2.60 -6.25
CA ASP A 177 18.94 -1.26 -6.04
C ASP A 177 20.32 -1.24 -5.39
N ILE A 178 21.08 -0.16 -5.63
CA ILE A 178 22.41 0.07 -5.06
C ILE A 178 22.55 1.52 -4.58
N VAL A 179 23.09 1.67 -3.38
CA VAL A 179 23.51 2.94 -2.77
C VAL A 179 25.00 2.85 -2.44
N LYS A 180 25.75 3.89 -2.78
CA LYS A 180 27.19 3.98 -2.56
C LYS A 180 27.56 5.24 -1.79
N PHE A 181 28.62 5.16 -0.98
CA PHE A 181 29.25 6.29 -0.31
C PHE A 181 30.77 6.21 -0.41
N LYS A 182 31.44 7.34 -0.65
CA LYS A 182 32.91 7.43 -0.57
C LYS A 182 33.36 7.41 0.90
N LEU A 183 34.38 6.61 1.18
CA LEU A 183 34.92 6.44 2.53
C LEU A 183 36.12 7.33 2.79
N SER A 184 36.25 7.75 4.05
CA SER A 184 37.39 8.51 4.56
C SER A 184 38.08 7.73 5.69
N PRO A 185 39.37 7.99 5.97
CA PRO A 185 40.02 7.46 7.17
C PRO A 185 39.31 7.93 8.45
N GLY A 186 39.34 7.13 9.52
CA GLY A 186 38.71 7.46 10.81
C GLY A 186 37.37 6.78 11.09
N LYS A 187 36.60 7.34 12.02
CA LYS A 187 35.26 6.85 12.40
C LYS A 187 34.20 7.59 11.59
N GLU A 188 33.38 6.85 10.85
CA GLU A 188 32.31 7.41 10.03
C GLU A 188 30.99 6.73 10.38
N VAL A 189 29.87 7.47 10.33
CA VAL A 189 28.53 6.90 10.48
C VAL A 189 27.64 7.37 9.34
N PHE A 190 26.89 6.44 8.75
CA PHE A 190 25.95 6.68 7.68
C PHE A 190 24.53 6.33 8.16
N ASP A 191 23.54 7.19 7.87
CA ASP A 191 22.12 6.92 8.09
C ASP A 191 21.42 6.89 6.72
N ILE A 192 20.80 5.75 6.42
CA ILE A 192 19.96 5.54 5.25
C ILE A 192 18.54 5.34 5.76
N THR A 193 17.65 6.25 5.41
CA THR A 193 16.27 6.24 5.89
C THR A 193 15.34 5.74 4.78
N PHE A 194 14.44 4.83 5.16
CA PHE A 194 13.39 4.27 4.34
C PHE A 194 12.02 4.64 4.89
N ASN A 195 11.02 4.70 4.02
CA ASN A 195 9.62 4.71 4.46
C ASN A 195 9.15 3.31 4.90
N GLN A 196 7.91 3.19 5.37
CA GLN A 196 7.30 1.92 5.81
C GLN A 196 7.26 0.79 4.75
N LYS A 197 7.53 1.10 3.47
CA LYS A 197 7.60 0.15 2.35
C LYS A 197 9.04 -0.12 1.89
N MET A 198 10.05 0.22 2.71
CA MET A 198 11.48 0.08 2.38
C MET A 198 11.92 0.85 1.13
N VAL A 199 11.18 1.91 0.75
CA VAL A 199 11.63 2.83 -0.30
C VAL A 199 12.56 3.85 0.31
N LEU A 200 13.72 4.05 -0.33
CA LEU A 200 14.72 5.02 0.08
C LEU A 200 14.15 6.44 0.03
N ILE A 201 14.21 7.17 1.15
CA ILE A 201 13.77 8.57 1.23
C ILE A 201 14.89 9.54 1.57
N LYS A 202 15.93 9.08 2.28
CA LYS A 202 17.09 9.91 2.66
C LYS A 202 18.34 9.05 2.82
N LYS A 203 19.51 9.62 2.50
CA LYS A 203 20.82 9.01 2.78
C LYS A 203 21.87 10.08 3.06
N GLY A 204 22.81 9.81 3.96
CA GLY A 204 23.93 10.73 4.22
C GLY A 204 24.87 10.28 5.33
N LYS A 205 25.99 10.99 5.49
CA LYS A 205 26.83 10.91 6.69
C LYS A 205 26.11 11.60 7.85
N THR A 206 26.27 11.06 9.05
CA THR A 206 25.69 11.61 10.29
C THR A 206 26.70 11.61 11.41
N ASP A 207 26.48 12.44 12.42
CA ASP A 207 27.37 12.53 13.59
C ASP A 207 27.24 11.27 14.46
N PRO A 208 28.35 10.60 14.84
CA PRO A 208 28.36 9.49 15.79
C PRO A 208 27.62 9.74 17.11
N GLU A 209 27.56 10.98 17.61
CA GLU A 209 26.87 11.31 18.87
C GLU A 209 25.35 11.46 18.67
N SER A 210 24.92 11.94 17.51
CA SER A 210 23.49 12.11 17.16
C SER A 210 22.73 10.79 16.99
N VAL A 211 23.45 9.71 16.70
CA VAL A 211 22.90 8.38 16.35
C VAL A 211 22.35 7.63 17.56
N PHE A 212 22.83 7.93 18.77
CA PHE A 212 22.42 7.27 20.01
C PHE A 212 21.39 8.08 20.82
N ILE A 213 20.96 9.24 20.31
CA ILE A 213 19.79 9.96 20.83
C ILE A 213 18.53 9.32 20.20
N LEU A 214 18.29 8.06 20.55
CA LEU A 214 17.26 7.18 19.98
C LEU A 214 15.92 7.31 20.71
N ASN A 215 15.44 8.55 20.92
CA ASN A 215 14.33 8.80 21.86
C ASN A 215 12.95 8.95 21.22
N GLU A 216 12.83 9.12 19.91
CA GLU A 216 11.54 9.36 19.25
C GLU A 216 11.27 8.34 18.14
N HIS A 217 10.15 7.61 18.29
CA HIS A 217 9.59 6.78 17.25
C HIS A 217 8.75 7.67 16.34
N ASP A 218 8.98 7.58 15.04
CA ASP A 218 8.21 8.32 14.04
C ASP A 218 6.81 7.69 13.87
N ASN A 219 5.89 8.06 14.75
CA ASN A 219 4.50 7.60 14.70
C ASN A 219 3.76 8.06 13.43
N GLN A 220 4.24 9.12 12.77
CA GLN A 220 3.54 9.74 11.65
C GLN A 220 3.94 9.11 10.31
N TYR A 221 5.23 8.90 10.08
CA TYR A 221 5.73 8.38 8.79
C TYR A 221 6.30 6.96 8.89
N LYS A 222 6.39 6.40 10.11
CA LYS A 222 6.83 5.01 10.37
C LYS A 222 8.12 4.69 9.60
N THR A 223 9.14 5.51 9.79
CA THR A 223 10.40 5.39 9.05
C THR A 223 11.31 4.29 9.63
N LEU A 224 12.07 3.63 8.75
CA LEU A 224 13.10 2.66 9.11
C LEU A 224 14.48 3.23 8.78
N HIS A 225 15.46 2.98 9.63
CA HIS A 225 16.82 3.49 9.52
C HIS A 225 17.81 2.35 9.42
N LEU A 226 18.64 2.38 8.38
CA LEU A 226 19.87 1.61 8.28
C LEU A 226 21.04 2.50 8.67
N ILE A 227 21.57 2.29 9.87
CA ILE A 227 22.69 3.02 10.43
C ILE A 227 23.94 2.16 10.34
N ILE A 228 24.98 2.64 9.68
CA ILE A 228 26.22 1.90 9.44
C ILE A 228 27.38 2.69 10.03
N THR A 229 28.07 2.10 11.00
CA THR A 229 29.28 2.68 11.59
C THR A 229 30.52 1.98 11.04
N LEU A 230 31.47 2.76 10.56
CA LEU A 230 32.78 2.30 10.12
C LEU A 230 33.90 2.81 11.01
N LYS A 231 34.96 2.02 11.13
CA LYS A 231 36.24 2.41 11.70
C LYS A 231 37.34 2.07 10.70
N ASN A 232 38.12 3.06 10.29
CA ASN A 232 39.22 2.91 9.33
C ASN A 232 38.78 2.16 8.07
N LYS A 233 37.71 2.65 7.42
CA LYS A 233 37.10 2.08 6.20
C LYS A 233 36.53 0.66 6.34
N LYS A 234 36.51 0.07 7.55
CA LYS A 234 35.91 -1.25 7.82
C LYS A 234 34.59 -1.10 8.56
N ILE A 235 33.59 -1.90 8.16
CA ILE A 235 32.29 -1.94 8.84
C ILE A 235 32.50 -2.47 10.27
N TYR A 236 32.15 -1.65 11.25
CA TYR A 236 32.21 -1.98 12.66
C TYR A 236 30.89 -2.57 13.15
N ILE A 237 29.77 -1.91 12.82
CA ILE A 237 28.42 -2.36 13.14
C ILE A 237 27.41 -1.74 12.18
N ALA A 238 26.34 -2.47 11.87
CA ALA A 238 25.16 -1.95 11.21
C ALA A 238 23.92 -2.21 12.08
N TYR A 239 22.96 -1.30 12.03
CA TYR A 239 21.65 -1.37 12.67
C TYR A 239 20.58 -1.11 11.62
N LEU A 240 19.56 -1.97 11.54
CA LEU A 240 18.37 -1.72 10.73
C LEU A 240 17.15 -1.69 11.66
N GLY A 241 16.40 -0.59 11.72
CA GLY A 241 15.24 -0.48 12.59
C GLY A 241 14.68 0.94 12.74
N ASN A 242 13.63 1.12 13.53
CA ASN A 242 12.91 2.40 13.67
C ASN A 242 13.40 3.27 14.84
N LYS A 243 14.69 3.12 15.17
CA LYS A 243 15.43 3.81 16.22
C LYS A 243 14.96 3.53 17.66
N LYS A 244 13.71 3.12 17.91
CA LYS A 244 13.16 3.02 19.28
C LYS A 244 12.51 1.69 19.61
N LEU A 245 11.65 1.21 18.72
CA LEU A 245 10.79 0.06 18.95
C LEU A 245 11.46 -1.21 18.43
N ALA A 246 11.71 -1.31 17.12
CA ALA A 246 12.27 -2.49 16.45
C ALA A 246 13.66 -2.22 15.90
N GLY A 247 14.58 -3.19 15.98
CA GLY A 247 15.76 -3.17 15.12
C GLY A 247 16.73 -4.34 15.30
N ILE A 248 17.53 -4.57 14.28
CA ILE A 248 18.48 -5.69 14.19
C ILE A 248 19.90 -5.12 14.03
N TYR A 249 20.77 -5.46 14.98
CA TYR A 249 22.21 -5.16 14.90
C TYR A 249 22.97 -6.31 14.28
N LYS A 250 23.90 -6.02 13.37
CA LYS A 250 24.84 -6.99 12.79
C LYS A 250 26.25 -6.43 12.75
N ARG A 251 27.24 -7.32 12.82
CA ARG A 251 28.67 -6.99 12.72
C ARG A 251 29.33 -7.91 11.71
N GLY A 252 30.40 -7.44 11.07
CA GLY A 252 31.18 -8.22 10.10
C GLY A 252 31.66 -7.38 8.92
N CYS A 253 32.58 -7.95 8.12
CA CYS A 253 33.13 -7.29 6.93
C CYS A 253 32.12 -7.19 5.77
N LYS A 254 31.15 -8.12 5.75
CA LYS A 254 29.98 -8.11 4.87
C LYS A 254 28.77 -8.46 5.73
N ILE A 255 27.74 -7.63 5.68
CA ILE A 255 26.51 -7.78 6.46
C ILE A 255 25.36 -8.03 5.49
N THR A 256 24.49 -8.98 5.80
CA THR A 256 23.26 -9.21 5.05
C THR A 256 22.07 -9.23 6.01
N TYR A 257 21.05 -8.44 5.71
CA TYR A 257 19.69 -8.56 6.26
C TYR A 257 18.85 -9.33 5.24
N SER A 258 18.29 -10.47 5.65
CA SER A 258 17.46 -11.29 4.76
C SER A 258 16.12 -10.63 4.48
N THR A 259 15.41 -11.10 3.45
CA THR A 259 14.04 -10.63 3.14
C THR A 259 13.12 -10.82 4.34
N GLU A 260 13.24 -11.94 5.05
CA GLU A 260 12.44 -12.25 6.24
C GLU A 260 12.73 -11.28 7.37
N GLU A 261 14.00 -10.93 7.61
CA GLU A 261 14.38 -9.95 8.62
C GLU A 261 13.87 -8.54 8.30
N VAL A 262 13.92 -8.15 7.02
CA VAL A 262 13.39 -6.87 6.55
C VAL A 262 11.87 -6.82 6.68
N HIS A 263 11.16 -7.86 6.23
CA HIS A 263 9.70 -7.94 6.35
C HIS A 263 9.24 -8.01 7.81
N LEU A 264 9.95 -8.73 8.67
CA LEU A 264 9.70 -8.73 10.10
C LEU A 264 9.79 -7.31 10.67
N LEU A 265 10.85 -6.56 10.33
CA LEU A 265 10.97 -5.16 10.76
C LEU A 265 9.89 -4.25 10.19
N MET A 266 9.45 -4.48 8.94
CA MET A 266 8.32 -3.74 8.34
C MET A 266 7.01 -4.02 9.07
N GLU A 267 6.73 -5.28 9.40
CA GLU A 267 5.55 -5.66 10.20
C GLU A 267 5.60 -5.03 11.58
N LEU A 268 6.72 -5.17 12.28
CA LEU A 268 6.96 -4.61 13.62
C LEU A 268 6.78 -3.08 13.62
N ASN A 269 7.35 -2.40 12.63
CA ASN A 269 7.25 -0.95 12.49
C ASN A 269 5.83 -0.46 12.13
N ASN A 270 4.96 -1.37 11.67
CA ASN A 270 3.56 -1.09 11.42
C ASN A 270 2.63 -1.36 12.60
N GLU A 271 3.07 -2.09 13.63
CA GLU A 271 2.29 -2.35 14.85
C GLU A 271 1.89 -1.02 15.53
N ALA A 272 0.61 -0.92 15.91
CA ALA A 272 0.12 0.25 16.63
C ALA A 272 0.87 0.39 17.96
N PRO A 273 1.40 1.58 18.32
CA PRO A 273 1.98 1.77 19.63
C PRO A 273 0.90 1.52 20.70
N ALA A 274 1.28 0.87 21.79
CA ALA A 274 0.36 0.68 22.89
C ALA A 274 -0.10 2.03 23.44
N VAL A 275 -1.41 2.21 23.57
CA VAL A 275 -2.01 3.42 24.13
C VAL A 275 -2.62 3.05 25.47
N CYS A 276 -2.14 3.67 26.54
CA CYS A 276 -2.65 3.51 27.89
C CYS A 276 -3.23 4.84 28.38
N ASN A 277 -4.56 4.89 28.53
CA ASN A 277 -5.28 6.07 28.97
C ASN A 277 -5.83 5.87 30.38
N PRO A 278 -5.55 6.79 31.31
CA PRO A 278 -6.24 6.81 32.59
C PRO A 278 -7.71 7.18 32.39
N THR A 279 -8.62 6.58 33.17
CA THR A 279 -10.02 7.02 33.32
C THR A 279 -10.94 6.97 32.07
N GLN A 280 -10.52 6.34 30.98
CA GLN A 280 -11.35 6.20 29.76
C GLN A 280 -11.62 4.73 29.40
N LYS A 281 -12.84 4.43 28.96
CA LYS A 281 -13.22 3.13 28.40
C LYS A 281 -12.77 3.08 26.94
N ILE A 282 -12.00 2.07 26.56
CA ILE A 282 -11.53 1.90 25.19
C ILE A 282 -12.44 0.91 24.46
N GLN A 283 -12.83 1.24 23.22
CA GLN A 283 -13.57 0.32 22.36
C GLN A 283 -12.66 -0.83 21.94
N HIS A 284 -13.15 -2.06 22.08
CA HIS A 284 -12.37 -3.25 21.76
C HIS A 284 -12.26 -3.45 20.25
N ASP A 285 -11.04 -3.67 19.78
CA ASP A 285 -10.72 -4.13 18.43
C ASP A 285 -10.26 -5.60 18.54
N PRO A 286 -10.94 -6.56 17.89
CA PRO A 286 -10.59 -7.99 17.94
C PRO A 286 -9.17 -8.31 17.43
N THR A 287 -8.54 -7.38 16.71
CA THR A 287 -7.16 -7.53 16.21
C THR A 287 -6.09 -7.18 17.23
N LEU A 288 -6.49 -6.66 18.41
CA LEU A 288 -5.61 -6.19 19.49
C LEU A 288 -6.01 -6.82 20.84
N VAL A 289 -5.17 -6.63 21.85
CA VAL A 289 -5.50 -6.98 23.24
C VAL A 289 -5.84 -5.70 24.00
N SER A 290 -7.06 -5.61 24.54
CA SER A 290 -7.46 -4.49 25.40
C SER A 290 -7.49 -4.91 26.86
N ILE A 291 -6.83 -4.16 27.72
CA ILE A 291 -6.68 -4.44 29.15
C ILE A 291 -7.25 -3.25 29.92
N THR A 292 -8.19 -3.50 30.82
CA THR A 292 -8.69 -2.51 31.77
C THR A 292 -8.38 -2.99 33.18
N SER A 293 -7.66 -2.17 33.95
CA SER A 293 -7.36 -2.37 35.37
C SER A 293 -8.01 -1.23 36.15
N SER A 294 -8.72 -1.56 37.24
CA SER A 294 -9.43 -0.60 38.07
C SER A 294 -9.24 -0.96 39.54
N GLU A 295 -9.16 0.06 40.39
CA GLU A 295 -9.33 -0.11 41.83
C GLU A 295 -10.74 -0.64 42.17
N TRP A 296 -10.92 -1.14 43.39
CA TRP A 296 -12.19 -1.74 43.82
C TRP A 296 -13.42 -0.84 43.58
N LYS A 297 -13.41 0.42 44.02
CA LYS A 297 -14.60 1.29 43.91
C LYS A 297 -14.90 1.62 42.45
N THR A 298 -13.87 2.01 41.70
CA THR A 298 -13.98 2.29 40.26
C THR A 298 -14.39 1.05 39.45
N SER A 299 -14.06 -0.17 39.90
CA SER A 299 -14.44 -1.41 39.22
C SER A 299 -15.94 -1.66 39.15
N MET A 300 -16.73 -1.02 40.03
CA MET A 300 -18.19 -1.10 40.03
C MET A 300 -18.79 -0.43 38.78
N THR A 301 -18.12 0.58 38.21
CA THR A 301 -18.56 1.30 37.00
C THR A 301 -17.70 0.96 35.77
N LEU A 302 -16.40 0.70 35.96
CA LEU A 302 -15.45 0.29 34.94
C LEU A 302 -14.77 -1.02 35.33
N LYS A 303 -15.40 -2.15 34.96
CA LYS A 303 -14.94 -3.50 35.29
C LYS A 303 -13.49 -3.74 34.83
N SER A 304 -12.69 -4.35 35.69
CA SER A 304 -11.34 -4.80 35.32
C SER A 304 -11.45 -6.06 34.48
N VAL A 305 -10.90 -6.00 33.27
CA VAL A 305 -11.11 -7.02 32.24
C VAL A 305 -9.97 -7.03 31.26
N ILE A 306 -9.65 -8.21 30.73
CA ILE A 306 -8.80 -8.36 29.55
C ILE A 306 -9.67 -8.89 28.42
N LYS A 307 -9.60 -8.27 27.24
CA LYS A 307 -10.23 -8.78 26.01
C LYS A 307 -9.16 -9.05 24.99
N ALA A 308 -9.17 -10.26 24.44
CA ALA A 308 -8.27 -10.70 23.40
C ALA A 308 -9.06 -11.58 22.43
N ASP A 309 -8.92 -11.31 21.13
CA ASP A 309 -9.75 -11.90 20.08
C ASP A 309 -11.25 -11.63 20.36
N GLU A 310 -12.11 -12.65 20.36
CA GLU A 310 -13.52 -12.51 20.71
C GLU A 310 -13.82 -12.87 22.18
N LYS A 311 -12.77 -13.09 23.00
CA LYS A 311 -12.92 -13.55 24.38
C LYS A 311 -12.72 -12.43 25.38
N GLU A 312 -13.54 -12.46 26.43
CA GLU A 312 -13.47 -11.56 27.57
C GLU A 312 -13.05 -12.35 28.83
N PHE A 313 -12.00 -11.90 29.52
CA PHE A 313 -11.46 -12.51 30.73
C PHE A 313 -11.65 -11.56 31.92
N ALA A 314 -12.45 -11.97 32.90
CA ALA A 314 -12.64 -11.24 34.15
C ALA A 314 -11.39 -11.36 35.05
N LEU A 315 -11.02 -10.27 35.73
CA LEU A 315 -9.85 -10.26 36.62
C LEU A 315 -10.24 -10.57 38.07
N GLY A 316 -9.46 -11.42 38.73
CA GLY A 316 -9.57 -11.70 40.17
C GLY A 316 -8.70 -10.76 41.02
N ARG A 317 -8.91 -10.74 42.34
CA ARG A 317 -8.09 -9.94 43.28
C ARG A 317 -6.60 -10.28 43.14
N GLY A 318 -5.74 -9.28 43.24
CA GLY A 318 -4.29 -9.43 43.12
C GLY A 318 -3.79 -9.18 41.69
N LEU A 319 -2.85 -10.00 41.23
CA LEU A 319 -2.24 -9.91 39.90
C LEU A 319 -2.81 -10.96 38.96
N ASN A 320 -3.11 -10.55 37.73
CA ASN A 320 -3.65 -11.42 36.69
C ASN A 320 -2.70 -11.42 35.51
N LEU A 321 -2.21 -12.60 35.12
CA LEU A 321 -1.19 -12.80 34.10
C LEU A 321 -1.81 -13.42 32.85
N LEU A 322 -1.79 -12.68 31.75
CA LEU A 322 -2.20 -13.12 30.43
C LEU A 322 -0.98 -13.66 29.67
N THR A 323 -1.09 -14.88 29.15
CA THR A 323 -0.07 -15.54 28.31
C THR A 323 -0.70 -16.05 27.02
N VAL A 324 0.13 -16.35 26.02
CA VAL A 324 -0.29 -16.99 24.77
C VAL A 324 0.41 -18.34 24.61
N ASP A 325 -0.32 -19.37 24.20
CA ASP A 325 0.26 -20.68 23.91
C ASP A 325 0.77 -20.80 22.46
N ARG A 326 1.28 -21.99 22.10
CA ARG A 326 1.81 -22.27 20.76
C ARG A 326 0.76 -22.22 19.65
N ASN A 327 -0.52 -22.32 19.98
CA ASN A 327 -1.63 -22.25 19.04
C ASN A 327 -2.27 -20.85 19.00
N GLU A 328 -1.55 -19.84 19.48
CA GLU A 328 -2.02 -18.46 19.64
C GLU A 328 -3.26 -18.31 20.53
N LYS A 329 -3.53 -19.27 21.43
CA LYS A 329 -4.66 -19.15 22.36
C LYS A 329 -4.23 -18.44 23.63
N TYR A 330 -5.03 -17.47 24.04
CA TYR A 330 -4.83 -16.70 25.26
C TYR A 330 -5.29 -17.47 26.50
N HIS A 331 -4.47 -17.40 27.55
CA HIS A 331 -4.72 -17.99 28.87
C HIS A 331 -4.51 -16.95 29.96
N LEU A 332 -5.48 -16.81 30.87
CA LEU A 332 -5.40 -15.92 32.03
C LEU A 332 -5.22 -16.75 33.32
N GLU A 333 -4.18 -16.44 34.09
CA GLU A 333 -3.94 -17.02 35.43
C GLU A 333 -4.02 -15.91 36.48
N ASN A 334 -4.81 -16.10 37.55
CA ASN A 334 -4.94 -15.17 38.66
C ASN A 334 -4.06 -15.59 39.85
N PHE A 335 -3.44 -14.60 40.50
CA PHE A 335 -2.62 -14.73 41.69
C PHE A 335 -3.09 -13.73 42.75
N ASP A 336 -3.72 -14.21 43.83
CA ASP A 336 -4.16 -13.37 44.95
C ASP A 336 -2.97 -12.95 45.84
N THR A 337 -2.16 -12.04 45.32
CA THR A 337 -0.94 -11.52 45.97
C THR A 337 -1.22 -10.55 47.12
N TYR A 338 -2.49 -10.31 47.48
CA TYR A 338 -2.82 -9.48 48.65
C TYR A 338 -2.81 -10.30 49.94
N ASN A 339 -3.38 -11.51 49.90
CA ASN A 339 -3.59 -12.34 51.08
C ASN A 339 -2.66 -13.57 51.17
N SER A 340 -1.87 -13.87 50.14
CA SER A 340 -1.06 -15.09 50.09
C SER A 340 0.37 -14.83 49.62
N GLN A 341 1.34 -15.07 50.53
CA GLN A 341 2.76 -15.07 50.16
C GLN A 341 3.07 -16.18 49.15
N ALA A 342 2.49 -17.37 49.33
CA ALA A 342 2.67 -18.49 48.41
C ALA A 342 2.17 -18.15 46.98
N ALA A 343 1.09 -17.38 46.86
CA ALA A 343 0.61 -16.91 45.56
C ALA A 343 1.57 -15.89 44.92
N ALA A 344 2.16 -15.00 45.73
CA ALA A 344 3.17 -14.05 45.30
C ALA A 344 4.46 -14.76 44.83
N ASP A 345 4.91 -15.79 45.55
CA ASP A 345 6.07 -16.60 45.16
C ASP A 345 5.82 -17.40 43.87
N LYS A 346 4.62 -17.99 43.73
CA LYS A 346 4.22 -18.70 42.49
C LYS A 346 4.17 -17.76 41.29
N PHE A 347 3.68 -16.54 41.48
CA PHE A 347 3.66 -15.50 40.44
C PHE A 347 5.09 -15.16 39.97
N LEU A 348 6.02 -14.92 40.90
CA LEU A 348 7.41 -14.61 40.57
C LEU A 348 8.09 -15.76 39.80
N LEU A 349 7.94 -17.00 40.26
CA LEU A 349 8.53 -18.16 39.58
C LEU A 349 8.01 -18.32 38.14
N LYS A 350 6.71 -18.09 37.94
CA LYS A 350 6.09 -18.11 36.61
C LYS A 350 6.65 -17.01 35.72
N LEU A 351 6.79 -15.81 36.26
CA LEU A 351 7.30 -14.64 35.54
C LEU A 351 8.77 -14.82 35.16
N GLU A 352 9.61 -15.31 36.06
CA GLU A 352 11.01 -15.68 35.79
C GLU A 352 11.11 -16.67 34.63
N THR A 353 10.25 -17.70 34.62
CA THR A 353 10.21 -18.71 33.55
C THR A 353 9.84 -18.09 32.21
N LEU A 354 8.81 -17.24 32.16
CA LEU A 354 8.37 -16.57 30.93
C LEU A 354 9.45 -15.62 30.40
N ILE A 355 10.12 -14.87 31.28
CA ILE A 355 11.22 -13.97 30.92
C ILE A 355 12.40 -14.78 30.36
N LYS A 356 12.79 -15.87 31.03
CA LYS A 356 13.87 -16.77 30.58
C LYS A 356 13.58 -17.41 29.22
N ASN A 357 12.33 -17.81 28.97
CA ASN A 357 11.91 -18.42 27.72
C ASN A 357 11.61 -17.39 26.61
N HIS A 358 11.76 -16.10 26.91
CA HIS A 358 11.39 -15.00 26.02
C HIS A 358 9.92 -15.05 25.56
N ASP A 359 9.00 -15.53 26.40
CA ASP A 359 7.58 -15.60 26.10
C ASP A 359 6.92 -14.21 26.20
N SER A 360 5.83 -14.00 25.46
CA SER A 360 5.03 -12.76 25.48
C SER A 360 3.94 -12.84 26.56
N TRP A 361 3.75 -11.75 27.31
CA TRP A 361 2.79 -11.71 28.41
C TRP A 361 2.33 -10.29 28.75
N ALA A 362 1.19 -10.19 29.43
CA ALA A 362 0.72 -8.98 30.11
C ALA A 362 0.23 -9.29 31.51
N ILE A 363 0.32 -8.32 32.41
CA ILE A 363 -0.11 -8.37 33.79
C ILE A 363 -1.08 -7.22 34.03
N ALA A 364 -2.19 -7.49 34.73
CA ALA A 364 -3.11 -6.48 35.20
C ALA A 364 -3.47 -6.70 36.68
N ALA A 365 -3.48 -5.61 37.45
CA ALA A 365 -3.92 -5.61 38.83
C ALA A 365 -5.43 -5.46 38.95
N HIS A 366 -6.03 -6.05 39.97
CA HIS A 366 -7.42 -5.79 40.36
C HIS A 366 -7.62 -5.84 41.88
N ASP A 367 -8.52 -4.98 42.38
CA ASP A 367 -8.87 -4.78 43.79
C ASP A 367 -7.70 -4.36 44.69
N ALA A 368 -6.85 -5.29 45.14
CA ALA A 368 -5.79 -5.02 46.09
C ALA A 368 -4.55 -5.90 45.85
N ILE A 369 -3.36 -5.36 46.12
CA ILE A 369 -2.06 -6.05 46.05
C ILE A 369 -1.24 -5.73 47.31
N LYS A 370 -0.46 -6.70 47.79
CA LYS A 370 0.51 -6.56 48.88
C LYS A 370 1.93 -6.82 48.35
N ASN A 371 2.88 -5.96 48.70
CA ASN A 371 4.26 -6.00 48.18
C ASN A 371 5.34 -6.06 49.27
N ASN A 372 4.98 -6.26 50.54
CA ASN A 372 5.91 -6.28 51.67
C ASN A 372 6.21 -7.71 52.18
N TYR A 373 6.10 -8.71 51.30
CA TYR A 373 6.59 -10.05 51.61
C TYR A 373 8.13 -10.10 51.54
N PRO A 374 8.80 -10.89 52.41
CA PRO A 374 10.26 -11.01 52.39
C PRO A 374 10.78 -11.44 51.00
N GLY A 375 11.75 -10.70 50.45
CA GLY A 375 12.39 -11.04 49.17
C GLY A 375 11.60 -10.67 47.90
N TYR A 376 10.34 -10.23 48.02
CA TYR A 376 9.46 -9.98 46.87
C TYR A 376 9.89 -8.75 46.07
N LYS A 377 10.29 -7.67 46.75
CA LYS A 377 10.73 -6.43 46.11
C LYS A 377 12.07 -6.60 45.42
N GLU A 378 13.00 -7.31 46.06
CA GLU A 378 14.33 -7.62 45.56
C GLU A 378 14.21 -8.38 44.23
N LYS A 379 13.40 -9.44 44.18
CA LYS A 379 13.15 -10.22 42.95
C LYS A 379 12.49 -9.40 41.85
N LEU A 380 11.48 -8.58 42.15
CA LEU A 380 10.89 -7.70 41.14
C LEU A 380 11.90 -6.69 40.58
N SER A 381 12.81 -6.19 41.41
CA SER A 381 13.91 -5.31 41.00
C SER A 381 14.87 -6.02 40.05
N GLU A 382 15.26 -7.26 40.36
CA GLU A 382 16.10 -8.11 39.49
C GLU A 382 15.44 -8.36 38.12
N LEU A 383 14.12 -8.47 38.09
CA LEU A 383 13.32 -8.60 36.86
C LEU A 383 13.03 -7.26 36.16
N ASN A 384 13.65 -6.17 36.59
CA ASN A 384 13.50 -4.80 36.07
C ASN A 384 12.12 -4.14 36.24
N PHE A 385 11.29 -4.62 37.17
CA PHE A 385 10.03 -3.95 37.50
C PHE A 385 10.27 -2.77 38.44
N LYS A 386 9.97 -1.57 37.97
CA LYS A 386 10.14 -0.32 38.71
C LYS A 386 8.88 0.10 39.45
N LEU A 387 7.71 -0.05 38.82
CA LEU A 387 6.45 0.38 39.41
C LEU A 387 5.84 -0.72 40.28
N LEU A 388 5.82 -1.97 39.81
CA LEU A 388 5.18 -3.08 40.53
C LEU A 388 5.79 -3.31 41.92
N GLN A 389 7.11 -3.19 42.05
CA GLN A 389 7.81 -3.32 43.35
C GLN A 389 7.35 -2.28 44.38
N THR A 390 6.85 -1.12 43.92
CA THR A 390 6.36 -0.03 44.79
C THR A 390 4.85 -0.06 45.00
N LEU A 391 4.13 -0.87 44.21
CA LEU A 391 2.67 -0.93 44.21
C LEU A 391 2.14 -1.63 45.46
N SER A 392 1.51 -0.88 46.35
CA SER A 392 0.83 -1.41 47.55
C SER A 392 -0.59 -0.86 47.65
N GLY A 393 -1.55 -1.70 48.01
CA GLY A 393 -2.95 -1.28 48.17
C GLY A 393 -3.77 -1.38 46.88
N ARG A 394 -4.68 -0.42 46.66
CA ARG A 394 -5.76 -0.51 45.65
C ARG A 394 -5.53 0.39 44.43
N ALA A 395 -4.37 0.28 43.79
CA ALA A 395 -4.07 1.05 42.58
C ALA A 395 -4.27 0.19 41.33
N ALA A 396 -4.71 0.84 40.24
CA ALA A 396 -4.73 0.21 38.93
C ALA A 396 -3.30 0.09 38.40
N TYR A 397 -3.01 -1.05 37.80
CA TYR A 397 -1.68 -1.34 37.26
C TYR A 397 -1.80 -2.26 36.06
N ILE A 398 -1.06 -1.92 35.00
CA ILE A 398 -0.91 -2.73 33.81
C ILE A 398 0.58 -2.77 33.47
N SER A 399 1.09 -3.96 33.16
CA SER A 399 2.38 -4.09 32.52
C SER A 399 2.35 -5.16 31.45
N TYR A 400 3.23 -5.06 30.48
CA TYR A 400 3.37 -6.09 29.46
C TYR A 400 4.78 -6.00 28.87
N VAL A 401 5.19 -7.09 28.25
CA VAL A 401 6.38 -7.10 27.41
C VAL A 401 5.92 -6.93 25.97
N ASN A 402 6.39 -5.87 25.32
CA ASN A 402 6.10 -5.65 23.90
C ASN A 402 6.85 -6.67 23.02
N SER A 403 6.55 -6.66 21.72
CA SER A 403 7.24 -7.47 20.69
C SER A 403 8.78 -7.28 20.70
N TYR A 404 9.27 -6.23 21.35
CA TYR A 404 10.68 -5.84 21.46
C TYR A 404 11.36 -6.26 22.77
N LYS A 405 10.70 -7.10 23.57
CA LYS A 405 11.22 -7.60 24.85
C LYS A 405 11.48 -6.49 25.88
N VAL A 406 10.87 -5.32 25.68
CA VAL A 406 10.95 -4.21 26.64
C VAL A 406 9.73 -4.26 27.54
N LEU A 407 9.99 -4.36 28.84
CA LEU A 407 8.97 -4.22 29.88
C LEU A 407 8.41 -2.80 29.88
N LYS A 408 7.07 -2.69 29.80
CA LYS A 408 6.34 -1.45 30.00
C LYS A 408 5.44 -1.59 31.21
N GLU A 409 5.45 -0.58 32.08
CA GLU A 409 4.64 -0.51 33.29
C GLU A 409 3.85 0.80 33.33
N TYR A 410 2.59 0.70 33.74
CA TYR A 410 1.68 1.82 33.92
C TYR A 410 0.94 1.64 35.24
N SER A 411 0.78 2.72 36.00
CA SER A 411 -0.02 2.74 37.22
C SER A 411 -0.91 3.97 37.28
N SER A 412 -2.10 3.83 37.86
CA SER A 412 -3.02 4.93 38.15
C SER A 412 -3.66 4.70 39.52
N LYS A 413 -4.03 5.79 40.21
CA LYS A 413 -4.73 5.70 41.49
C LYS A 413 -6.13 5.10 41.35
N THR A 414 -6.77 5.24 40.19
CA THR A 414 -8.17 4.85 39.97
C THR A 414 -8.31 3.73 38.94
N SER A 415 -8.04 4.03 37.67
CA SER A 415 -8.14 3.07 36.57
C SER A 415 -7.15 3.35 35.44
N LEU A 416 -6.87 2.31 34.67
CA LEU A 416 -6.09 2.31 33.43
C LEU A 416 -6.80 1.45 32.39
N SER A 417 -6.91 1.95 31.17
CA SER A 417 -7.23 1.13 30.00
C SER A 417 -6.08 1.20 29.02
N CYS A 418 -5.54 0.06 28.61
CA CYS A 418 -4.49 -0.07 27.61
C CYS A 418 -5.00 -0.87 26.41
N VAL A 419 -4.60 -0.48 25.21
CA VAL A 419 -4.64 -1.35 24.02
C VAL A 419 -3.21 -1.69 23.64
N ILE A 420 -2.92 -2.98 23.51
CA ILE A 420 -1.59 -3.50 23.18
C ILE A 420 -1.66 -4.43 21.96
N PRO A 421 -0.57 -4.57 21.19
CA PRO A 421 -0.51 -5.50 20.05
C PRO A 421 -0.78 -6.95 20.48
N ARG A 422 -1.28 -7.74 19.53
CA ARG A 422 -1.49 -9.19 19.71
C ARG A 422 -0.14 -9.86 20.03
N PHE A 423 -0.12 -10.79 20.98
CA PHE A 423 1.10 -11.54 21.26
C PHE A 423 1.37 -12.50 20.09
N ARG A 424 2.48 -12.28 19.38
CA ARG A 424 3.01 -13.23 18.41
C ARG A 424 4.22 -13.94 18.99
N LYS A 425 4.30 -15.26 18.83
CA LYS A 425 5.54 -15.99 19.07
C LYS A 425 6.35 -16.00 17.77
N PRO A 426 7.64 -15.60 17.76
CA PRO A 426 8.48 -15.77 16.58
C PRO A 426 8.54 -17.27 16.24
N LEU A 427 8.26 -17.62 14.99
CA LEU A 427 8.42 -18.99 14.51
C LEU A 427 9.89 -19.38 14.60
N SER A 428 10.16 -20.58 15.10
CA SER A 428 11.48 -21.19 15.03
C SER A 428 11.87 -21.45 13.57
N GLN A 429 13.17 -21.62 13.32
CA GLN A 429 13.69 -21.96 11.98
C GLN A 429 13.11 -23.27 11.43
N GLU A 430 12.74 -24.20 12.31
CA GLU A 430 12.11 -25.46 11.94
C GLU A 430 10.64 -25.24 11.53
N GLU A 431 9.89 -24.44 12.28
CA GLU A 431 8.50 -24.08 11.97
C GLU A 431 8.40 -23.29 10.64
N LEU A 432 9.35 -22.40 10.36
CA LEU A 432 9.44 -21.69 9.08
C LEU A 432 9.65 -22.66 7.90
N LYS A 433 10.51 -23.68 8.08
CA LYS A 433 10.72 -24.72 7.06
C LYS A 433 9.45 -25.53 6.82
N ILE A 434 8.74 -25.92 7.88
CA ILE A 434 7.47 -26.66 7.79
C ILE A 434 6.42 -25.83 7.06
N GLN A 435 6.27 -24.56 7.43
CA GLN A 435 5.31 -23.66 6.79
C GLN A 435 5.64 -23.45 5.31
N LYS A 436 6.91 -23.27 4.96
CA LYS A 436 7.35 -23.17 3.55
C LYS A 436 7.04 -24.45 2.76
N TYR A 437 7.27 -25.61 3.37
CA TYR A 437 6.95 -26.90 2.76
C TYR A 437 5.44 -27.06 2.52
N GLN A 438 4.61 -26.72 3.51
CA GLN A 438 3.15 -26.73 3.39
C GLN A 438 2.66 -25.74 2.32
N ASN A 439 3.20 -24.53 2.30
CA ASN A 439 2.90 -23.52 1.28
C ASN A 439 3.21 -24.03 -0.14
N ASN A 440 4.31 -24.74 -0.32
CA ASN A 440 4.65 -25.37 -1.59
C ASN A 440 3.67 -26.50 -1.96
N ILE A 441 3.24 -27.33 -1.00
CA ILE A 441 2.23 -28.37 -1.27
C ILE A 441 0.92 -27.74 -1.76
N GLU A 442 0.42 -26.73 -1.05
CA GLU A 442 -0.81 -26.02 -1.40
C GLU A 442 -0.70 -25.34 -2.76
N ALA A 443 0.41 -24.65 -3.03
CA ALA A 443 0.67 -24.01 -4.32
C ALA A 443 0.69 -25.02 -5.47
N ASN A 444 1.32 -26.19 -5.29
CA ASN A 444 1.34 -27.24 -6.30
C ASN A 444 -0.02 -27.93 -6.48
N SER A 445 -0.83 -28.02 -5.41
CA SER A 445 -2.23 -28.46 -5.53
C SER A 445 -3.06 -27.45 -6.32
N TYR A 446 -2.91 -26.15 -6.01
CA TYR A 446 -3.61 -25.06 -6.70
C TYR A 446 -3.25 -25.05 -8.19
N ARG A 447 -1.96 -25.18 -8.54
CA ARG A 447 -1.45 -25.19 -9.92
C ARG A 447 -2.12 -26.23 -10.82
N LYS A 448 -2.38 -27.43 -10.28
CA LYS A 448 -2.90 -28.58 -11.04
C LYS A 448 -4.40 -28.49 -11.29
N ASP A 449 -5.10 -27.63 -10.57
CA ASP A 449 -6.55 -27.46 -10.68
C ASP A 449 -6.89 -26.60 -11.90
N LYS A 450 -7.24 -27.28 -13.00
CA LYS A 450 -7.56 -26.67 -14.29
C LYS A 450 -8.74 -25.70 -14.23
N ASP A 451 -9.64 -25.84 -13.24
CA ASP A 451 -10.79 -24.95 -13.08
C ASP A 451 -10.39 -23.56 -12.59
N ARG A 452 -9.13 -23.35 -12.17
CA ARG A 452 -8.64 -22.08 -11.64
C ARG A 452 -7.98 -21.19 -12.68
N PHE A 453 -7.69 -21.71 -13.87
CA PHE A 453 -6.91 -20.98 -14.88
C PHE A 453 -7.74 -20.83 -16.15
N ILE A 454 -8.00 -19.57 -16.49
CA ILE A 454 -8.72 -19.17 -17.69
C ILE A 454 -7.66 -18.70 -18.70
N ALA A 455 -7.57 -19.33 -19.87
CA ALA A 455 -6.67 -18.89 -20.93
C ALA A 455 -7.16 -17.55 -21.49
N HIS A 456 -6.45 -16.47 -21.19
CA HIS A 456 -6.85 -15.09 -21.48
C HIS A 456 -6.73 -14.75 -22.96
N ALA A 457 -7.82 -14.33 -23.60
CA ALA A 457 -7.95 -14.13 -25.05
C ALA A 457 -7.43 -15.32 -25.87
N GLY A 458 -7.76 -16.53 -25.40
CA GLY A 458 -7.30 -17.82 -25.92
C GLY A 458 -5.91 -18.25 -25.42
N GLY A 459 -5.18 -17.38 -24.71
CA GLY A 459 -3.84 -17.57 -24.18
C GLY A 459 -2.73 -17.01 -25.09
N GLU A 460 -1.53 -16.86 -24.54
CA GLU A 460 -0.34 -16.36 -25.26
C GLU A 460 0.11 -17.33 -26.35
N ILE A 461 0.36 -16.80 -27.55
CA ILE A 461 0.96 -17.50 -28.68
C ILE A 461 2.14 -16.69 -29.26
N ASP A 462 3.32 -17.30 -29.33
CA ASP A 462 4.57 -16.68 -29.78
C ASP A 462 4.88 -15.30 -29.15
N GLY A 463 4.50 -15.11 -27.87
CA GLY A 463 4.67 -13.84 -27.14
C GLY A 463 3.57 -12.80 -27.40
N HIS A 464 2.57 -13.12 -28.23
CA HIS A 464 1.38 -12.29 -28.42
C HIS A 464 0.27 -12.71 -27.45
N THR A 465 -0.15 -11.77 -26.61
CA THR A 465 -1.40 -11.83 -25.85
C THR A 465 -2.53 -11.17 -26.65
N TYR A 466 -3.80 -11.36 -26.25
CA TYR A 466 -4.96 -10.72 -26.89
C TYR A 466 -5.17 -11.08 -28.38
N SER A 467 -4.77 -12.29 -28.78
CA SER A 467 -4.89 -12.70 -30.18
C SER A 467 -6.29 -13.20 -30.57
N ASP A 468 -7.08 -13.69 -29.60
CA ASP A 468 -8.40 -14.31 -29.83
C ASP A 468 -8.43 -15.32 -30.99
N SER A 469 -7.31 -16.00 -31.20
CA SER A 469 -7.07 -16.79 -32.41
C SER A 469 -7.34 -18.28 -32.21
N LEU A 470 -7.63 -18.98 -33.32
CA LEU A 470 -7.80 -20.43 -33.32
C LEU A 470 -6.55 -21.15 -32.78
N GLU A 471 -5.38 -20.66 -33.16
CA GLU A 471 -4.10 -21.25 -32.83
C GLU A 471 -3.77 -21.06 -31.34
N ALA A 472 -4.10 -19.90 -30.76
CA ALA A 472 -4.00 -19.69 -29.32
C ALA A 472 -4.89 -20.67 -28.52
N LEU A 473 -6.16 -20.81 -28.92
CA LEU A 473 -7.07 -21.80 -28.30
C LEU A 473 -6.50 -23.22 -28.35
N ASN A 474 -6.02 -23.66 -29.52
CA ASN A 474 -5.45 -24.98 -29.70
C ASN A 474 -4.22 -25.20 -28.81
N LEU A 475 -3.30 -24.22 -28.78
CA LEU A 475 -2.09 -24.29 -27.97
C LEU A 475 -2.42 -24.34 -26.48
N SER A 476 -3.31 -23.49 -26.00
CA SER A 476 -3.75 -23.48 -24.60
C SER A 476 -4.47 -24.78 -24.22
N TYR A 477 -5.29 -25.33 -25.10
CA TYR A 477 -5.95 -26.63 -24.87
C TYR A 477 -4.95 -27.78 -24.75
N GLN A 478 -3.93 -27.81 -25.62
CA GLN A 478 -2.82 -28.77 -25.55
C GLN A 478 -2.01 -28.62 -24.26
N LYS A 479 -1.80 -27.39 -23.78
CA LYS A 479 -1.14 -27.11 -22.49
C LYS A 479 -1.97 -27.55 -21.29
N GLY A 480 -3.26 -27.83 -21.47
CA GLY A 480 -4.13 -28.42 -20.45
C GLY A 480 -5.24 -27.52 -19.94
N PHE A 481 -5.36 -26.29 -20.43
CA PHE A 481 -6.47 -25.40 -20.09
C PHE A 481 -7.83 -26.01 -20.45
N ARG A 482 -8.85 -25.68 -19.65
CA ARG A 482 -10.25 -26.07 -19.91
C ARG A 482 -11.22 -24.91 -19.87
N LEU A 483 -10.79 -23.74 -19.38
CA LEU A 483 -11.52 -22.49 -19.45
C LEU A 483 -10.76 -21.58 -20.43
N PHE A 484 -11.47 -21.03 -21.39
CA PHE A 484 -10.91 -20.17 -22.43
C PHE A 484 -11.71 -18.89 -22.47
N GLU A 485 -11.05 -17.79 -22.21
CA GLU A 485 -11.64 -16.48 -22.41
C GLU A 485 -11.41 -16.02 -23.84
N LEU A 486 -12.45 -15.42 -24.44
CA LEU A 486 -12.39 -14.74 -25.72
C LEU A 486 -13.13 -13.40 -25.58
N ASP A 487 -12.52 -12.34 -26.09
CA ASP A 487 -13.14 -11.04 -26.21
C ASP A 487 -14.15 -11.08 -27.35
N ILE A 488 -15.45 -10.88 -27.06
CA ILE A 488 -16.50 -11.00 -28.08
C ILE A 488 -17.06 -9.64 -28.47
N ILE A 489 -16.85 -9.26 -29.73
CA ILE A 489 -17.39 -8.03 -30.34
C ILE A 489 -18.18 -8.33 -31.63
N LYS A 490 -18.82 -7.31 -32.23
CA LYS A 490 -19.67 -7.46 -33.43
C LYS A 490 -19.13 -6.68 -34.63
N THR A 491 -18.99 -7.37 -35.76
CA THR A 491 -18.70 -6.77 -37.08
C THR A 491 -19.81 -5.81 -37.52
N SER A 492 -19.57 -5.01 -38.57
CA SER A 492 -20.56 -4.07 -39.10
C SER A 492 -21.85 -4.73 -39.62
N ASP A 493 -21.77 -6.00 -40.02
CA ASP A 493 -22.89 -6.88 -40.39
C ASP A 493 -23.47 -7.68 -39.20
N ASN A 494 -23.20 -7.24 -37.96
CA ASN A 494 -23.74 -7.78 -36.70
C ASN A 494 -23.37 -9.25 -36.40
N ILE A 495 -22.21 -9.71 -36.86
CA ILE A 495 -21.71 -11.06 -36.56
C ILE A 495 -20.75 -11.02 -35.37
N TYR A 496 -20.97 -11.92 -34.40
CA TYR A 496 -20.06 -12.09 -33.26
C TYR A 496 -18.73 -12.70 -33.70
N VAL A 497 -17.64 -12.07 -33.26
CA VAL A 497 -16.25 -12.47 -33.54
C VAL A 497 -15.37 -12.36 -32.30
N GLY A 498 -14.29 -13.12 -32.25
CA GLY A 498 -13.24 -13.02 -31.24
C GLY A 498 -12.24 -11.91 -31.59
N ALA A 499 -12.22 -10.84 -30.82
CA ALA A 499 -11.25 -9.74 -30.88
C ALA A 499 -11.42 -8.80 -29.68
N HIS A 500 -10.30 -8.36 -29.08
CA HIS A 500 -10.28 -7.39 -27.97
C HIS A 500 -10.97 -6.05 -28.29
N ASP A 501 -10.55 -5.39 -29.36
CA ASP A 501 -11.16 -4.19 -29.93
C ASP A 501 -10.76 -4.03 -31.42
N TRP A 502 -11.35 -3.05 -32.10
CA TRP A 502 -11.13 -2.87 -33.54
C TRP A 502 -9.78 -2.26 -33.87
N GLU A 503 -9.27 -1.39 -33.00
CA GLU A 503 -7.97 -0.75 -33.13
C GLU A 503 -6.84 -1.79 -33.03
N HIS A 504 -6.88 -2.66 -32.01
CA HIS A 504 -5.95 -3.75 -31.79
C HIS A 504 -6.01 -4.78 -32.93
N TRP A 505 -7.21 -5.15 -33.37
CA TRP A 505 -7.37 -6.04 -34.52
C TRP A 505 -6.79 -5.42 -35.80
N ALA A 506 -7.03 -4.13 -36.06
CA ALA A 506 -6.49 -3.44 -37.23
C ALA A 506 -4.96 -3.34 -37.18
N GLU A 507 -4.39 -3.05 -36.01
CA GLU A 507 -2.94 -3.04 -35.79
C GLU A 507 -2.34 -4.42 -36.03
N GLY A 508 -2.89 -5.47 -35.40
CA GLY A 508 -2.40 -6.83 -35.53
C GLY A 508 -2.53 -7.41 -36.94
N THR A 509 -3.50 -6.96 -37.72
CA THR A 509 -3.71 -7.43 -39.11
C THR A 509 -3.11 -6.53 -40.19
N GLY A 510 -2.73 -5.30 -39.84
CA GLY A 510 -2.36 -4.26 -40.81
C GLY A 510 -3.53 -3.74 -41.65
N TYR A 511 -4.78 -3.97 -41.23
CA TYR A 511 -5.96 -3.49 -41.96
C TYR A 511 -6.10 -1.97 -41.89
N LYS A 512 -6.36 -1.32 -43.03
CA LYS A 512 -6.46 0.14 -43.16
C LYS A 512 -7.83 0.64 -43.62
N GLY A 513 -8.84 -0.22 -43.64
CA GLY A 513 -10.20 0.14 -44.05
C GLY A 513 -11.07 0.62 -42.88
N ASN A 514 -12.38 0.70 -43.12
CA ASN A 514 -13.34 1.17 -42.12
C ASN A 514 -13.55 0.14 -41.00
N LEU A 515 -13.60 0.64 -39.77
CA LEU A 515 -13.89 -0.15 -38.57
C LEU A 515 -15.30 0.16 -38.06
N PRO A 516 -16.07 -0.84 -37.58
CA PRO A 516 -15.77 -2.27 -37.66
C PRO A 516 -15.85 -2.81 -39.10
N PRO A 517 -15.01 -3.80 -39.49
CA PRO A 517 -15.12 -4.47 -40.78
C PRO A 517 -16.39 -5.33 -40.84
N ASP A 518 -16.81 -5.75 -42.04
CA ASP A 518 -17.78 -6.84 -42.20
C ASP A 518 -17.14 -8.21 -41.90
N ARG A 519 -17.94 -9.24 -41.64
CA ARG A 519 -17.45 -10.59 -41.33
C ARG A 519 -16.52 -11.15 -42.41
N LYS A 520 -16.85 -10.92 -43.69
CA LYS A 520 -16.07 -11.44 -44.82
C LYS A 520 -14.66 -10.85 -44.82
N THR A 521 -14.55 -9.54 -44.58
CA THR A 521 -13.29 -8.82 -44.46
C THR A 521 -12.54 -9.27 -43.22
N PHE A 522 -13.21 -9.34 -42.06
CA PHE A 522 -12.61 -9.83 -40.82
C PHE A 522 -11.93 -11.19 -41.00
N LYS A 523 -12.63 -12.15 -41.62
CA LYS A 523 -12.11 -13.51 -41.88
C LYS A 523 -10.96 -13.58 -42.89
N LYS A 524 -10.79 -12.56 -43.74
CA LYS A 524 -9.75 -12.51 -44.76
C LYS A 524 -8.36 -12.18 -44.17
N TYR A 525 -8.31 -11.36 -43.12
CA TYR A 525 -7.05 -10.86 -42.58
C TYR A 525 -6.55 -11.76 -41.44
N LYS A 526 -5.31 -12.25 -41.57
CA LYS A 526 -4.65 -13.03 -40.53
C LYS A 526 -4.07 -12.11 -39.47
N ILE A 527 -4.29 -12.45 -38.21
CA ILE A 527 -3.75 -11.72 -37.06
C ILE A 527 -2.24 -11.99 -37.01
N TYR A 528 -1.44 -10.94 -36.94
CA TYR A 528 0.02 -10.95 -37.09
C TYR A 528 0.51 -11.69 -38.35
N GLY A 529 -0.30 -11.65 -39.42
CA GLY A 529 -0.02 -12.31 -40.70
C GLY A 529 -0.07 -13.85 -40.66
N ARG A 530 -0.39 -14.46 -39.51
CA ARG A 530 -0.26 -15.91 -39.29
C ARG A 530 -1.51 -16.55 -38.70
N TYR A 531 -2.10 -15.93 -37.68
CA TYR A 531 -3.16 -16.56 -36.89
C TYR A 531 -4.56 -16.31 -37.46
N SER A 532 -5.42 -17.30 -37.29
CA SER A 532 -6.75 -17.35 -37.87
C SER A 532 -7.75 -16.62 -36.97
N PRO A 533 -8.39 -15.54 -37.46
CA PRO A 533 -9.45 -14.87 -36.72
C PRO A 533 -10.68 -15.78 -36.60
N LEU A 534 -11.40 -15.68 -35.48
CA LEU A 534 -12.54 -16.53 -35.16
C LEU A 534 -13.85 -15.76 -35.25
N ASP A 535 -14.81 -16.27 -36.03
CA ASP A 535 -16.21 -15.87 -35.88
C ASP A 535 -16.99 -16.89 -35.05
N ILE A 536 -18.23 -16.56 -34.67
CA ILE A 536 -19.08 -17.45 -33.86
C ILE A 536 -19.28 -18.85 -34.45
N THR A 537 -19.21 -19.02 -35.76
CA THR A 537 -19.28 -20.34 -36.41
C THR A 537 -18.02 -21.14 -36.14
N ASP A 538 -16.85 -20.50 -36.23
CA ASP A 538 -15.57 -21.14 -35.90
C ASP A 538 -15.48 -21.48 -34.40
N ILE A 539 -15.88 -20.55 -33.53
CA ILE A 539 -15.95 -20.76 -32.08
C ILE A 539 -16.82 -21.98 -31.78
N ASN A 540 -18.04 -22.03 -32.32
CA ASN A 540 -18.93 -23.17 -32.11
C ASN A 540 -18.36 -24.48 -32.65
N LYS A 541 -17.70 -24.45 -33.81
CA LYS A 541 -17.03 -25.62 -34.37
C LYS A 541 -15.92 -26.12 -33.44
N TRP A 542 -15.13 -25.21 -32.88
CA TRP A 542 -14.07 -25.55 -31.93
C TRP A 542 -14.63 -26.15 -30.63
N PHE A 543 -15.63 -25.51 -30.02
CA PHE A 543 -16.27 -25.99 -28.79
C PHE A 543 -17.13 -27.25 -28.99
N LYS A 544 -17.51 -27.58 -30.23
CA LYS A 544 -18.11 -28.88 -30.58
C LYS A 544 -17.07 -30.01 -30.50
N ASN A 545 -15.85 -29.74 -30.95
CA ASN A 545 -14.76 -30.72 -30.98
C ASN A 545 -14.03 -30.85 -29.63
N HIS A 546 -14.26 -29.91 -28.71
CA HIS A 546 -13.67 -29.90 -27.36
C HIS A 546 -14.79 -29.86 -26.30
N PRO A 547 -15.48 -30.98 -26.04
CA PRO A 547 -16.66 -31.01 -25.16
C PRO A 547 -16.35 -30.74 -23.68
N ASP A 548 -15.09 -30.88 -23.27
CA ASP A 548 -14.59 -30.57 -21.93
C ASP A 548 -14.14 -29.11 -21.77
N ALA A 549 -14.20 -28.29 -22.83
CA ALA A 549 -13.87 -26.87 -22.76
C ALA A 549 -15.09 -26.01 -22.39
N ILE A 550 -14.83 -24.97 -21.60
CA ILE A 550 -15.78 -23.94 -21.16
C ILE A 550 -15.37 -22.60 -21.77
N LEU A 551 -16.32 -21.90 -22.37
CA LEU A 551 -16.14 -20.54 -22.86
C LEU A 551 -16.37 -19.57 -21.71
N VAL A 552 -15.40 -18.70 -21.47
CA VAL A 552 -15.52 -17.46 -20.71
C VAL A 552 -15.57 -16.33 -21.75
N THR A 553 -16.42 -15.31 -21.59
CA THR A 553 -16.43 -14.18 -22.53
C THR A 553 -16.37 -12.84 -21.83
N ASP A 554 -15.55 -11.94 -22.36
CA ASP A 554 -15.54 -10.51 -22.08
C ASP A 554 -16.16 -9.71 -23.25
N LYS A 555 -16.38 -8.40 -23.06
CA LYS A 555 -16.90 -7.36 -23.98
C LYS A 555 -18.37 -7.49 -24.38
N VAL A 556 -18.94 -8.70 -24.35
CA VAL A 556 -20.34 -8.96 -24.69
C VAL A 556 -21.26 -8.93 -23.46
N ASN A 557 -22.11 -7.91 -23.37
CA ASN A 557 -23.02 -7.73 -22.23
C ASN A 557 -24.50 -8.16 -22.52
N THR A 558 -24.75 -8.94 -23.57
CA THR A 558 -26.09 -9.38 -24.01
C THR A 558 -26.24 -10.92 -23.89
N PRO A 559 -26.34 -11.48 -22.68
CA PRO A 559 -26.25 -12.92 -22.47
C PRO A 559 -27.41 -13.73 -23.06
N ILE A 560 -28.63 -13.18 -23.13
CA ILE A 560 -29.76 -13.88 -23.76
C ILE A 560 -29.52 -14.11 -25.24
N ASP A 561 -28.97 -13.12 -25.96
CA ASP A 561 -28.74 -13.22 -27.39
C ASP A 561 -27.50 -14.08 -27.67
N PHE A 562 -26.42 -13.85 -26.93
CA PHE A 562 -25.18 -14.60 -27.14
C PHE A 562 -25.35 -16.09 -26.81
N SER A 563 -26.05 -16.44 -25.73
CA SER A 563 -26.30 -17.83 -25.34
C SER A 563 -27.15 -18.62 -26.36
N LYS A 564 -27.96 -17.95 -27.19
CA LYS A 564 -28.67 -18.59 -28.30
C LYS A 564 -27.77 -18.87 -29.50
N LYS A 565 -26.65 -18.13 -29.61
CA LYS A 565 -25.68 -18.29 -30.70
C LYS A 565 -24.58 -19.27 -30.34
N PHE A 566 -24.21 -19.39 -29.07
CA PHE A 566 -23.23 -20.36 -28.61
C PHE A 566 -23.80 -21.79 -28.59
N ILE A 567 -22.99 -22.77 -28.98
CA ILE A 567 -23.42 -24.16 -29.17
C ILE A 567 -23.95 -24.83 -27.90
N ASP A 568 -23.45 -24.44 -26.72
CA ASP A 568 -23.86 -25.03 -25.45
C ASP A 568 -23.76 -24.02 -24.29
N LYS A 569 -24.90 -23.42 -23.94
CA LYS A 569 -24.98 -22.48 -22.81
C LYS A 569 -24.59 -23.08 -21.45
N GLY A 570 -24.66 -24.41 -21.27
CA GLY A 570 -24.20 -25.09 -20.05
C GLY A 570 -22.68 -25.04 -19.87
N ARG A 571 -21.95 -24.65 -20.91
CA ARG A 571 -20.49 -24.42 -20.93
C ARG A 571 -20.13 -22.96 -21.19
N LEU A 572 -21.05 -22.03 -20.93
CA LEU A 572 -20.86 -20.59 -21.12
C LEU A 572 -20.79 -19.85 -19.77
N MET A 573 -19.66 -19.22 -19.51
CA MET A 573 -19.44 -18.26 -18.44
C MET A 573 -19.29 -16.89 -19.07
N MET A 574 -19.93 -15.87 -18.52
CA MET A 574 -19.88 -14.51 -19.08
C MET A 574 -19.54 -13.51 -18.00
N GLU A 575 -18.56 -12.66 -18.28
CA GLU A 575 -18.37 -11.41 -17.55
C GLU A 575 -19.46 -10.42 -17.94
N LEU A 576 -20.11 -9.84 -16.93
CA LEU A 576 -21.27 -9.01 -17.12
C LEU A 576 -21.09 -7.70 -16.37
N PHE A 577 -21.33 -6.61 -17.09
CA PHE A 577 -20.98 -5.23 -16.74
C PHE A 577 -22.16 -4.41 -16.26
N THR A 578 -23.35 -5.02 -16.16
CA THR A 578 -24.54 -4.41 -15.56
C THR A 578 -25.35 -5.46 -14.80
N TRP A 579 -26.07 -5.05 -13.76
CA TRP A 579 -26.93 -5.96 -13.00
C TRP A 579 -28.07 -6.55 -13.83
N ASP A 580 -28.57 -5.82 -14.83
CA ASP A 580 -29.56 -6.36 -15.78
C ASP A 580 -28.97 -7.49 -16.62
N ALA A 581 -27.74 -7.32 -17.11
CA ALA A 581 -27.05 -8.38 -17.83
C ALA A 581 -26.83 -9.60 -16.93
N VAL A 582 -26.38 -9.41 -15.67
CA VAL A 582 -26.25 -10.51 -14.68
C VAL A 582 -27.57 -11.27 -14.51
N ARG A 583 -28.67 -10.56 -14.26
CA ARG A 583 -30.01 -11.18 -14.15
C ARG A 583 -30.43 -11.91 -15.42
N ASN A 584 -30.14 -11.35 -16.58
CA ASN A 584 -30.43 -11.97 -17.88
C ASN A 584 -29.57 -13.23 -18.12
N GLY A 585 -28.32 -13.26 -17.67
CA GLY A 585 -27.46 -14.45 -17.71
C GLY A 585 -28.02 -15.57 -16.84
N LEU A 586 -28.45 -15.25 -15.61
CA LEU A 586 -29.12 -16.21 -14.73
C LEU A 586 -30.41 -16.76 -15.38
N LYS A 587 -31.24 -15.89 -15.96
CA LYS A 587 -32.46 -16.30 -16.70
C LYS A 587 -32.14 -17.19 -17.91
N ALA A 588 -31.06 -16.90 -18.63
CA ALA A 588 -30.62 -17.71 -19.76
C ALA A 588 -30.12 -19.11 -19.34
N LYS A 589 -29.84 -19.31 -18.04
CA LYS A 589 -29.28 -20.55 -17.47
C LYS A 589 -27.91 -20.89 -18.09
N ILE A 590 -27.07 -19.88 -18.27
CA ILE A 590 -25.67 -20.08 -18.62
C ILE A 590 -24.91 -20.70 -17.43
N LYS A 591 -23.74 -21.30 -17.67
CA LYS A 591 -22.92 -21.93 -16.62
C LYS A 591 -22.60 -20.97 -15.46
N ALA A 592 -22.23 -19.73 -15.77
CA ALA A 592 -22.03 -18.69 -14.77
C ALA A 592 -22.27 -17.29 -15.35
N ALA A 593 -23.13 -16.52 -14.68
CA ALA A 593 -23.20 -15.08 -14.84
C ALA A 593 -22.21 -14.46 -13.84
N MET A 594 -21.13 -13.83 -14.31
CA MET A 594 -20.04 -13.33 -13.48
C MET A 594 -20.08 -11.79 -13.41
N PRO A 595 -20.62 -11.21 -12.32
CA PRO A 595 -20.48 -9.79 -12.07
C PRO A 595 -19.01 -9.38 -12.03
N THR A 596 -18.69 -8.27 -12.70
CA THR A 596 -17.33 -7.71 -12.65
C THR A 596 -17.17 -6.75 -11.47
N GLY A 597 -15.92 -6.54 -11.04
CA GLY A 597 -15.59 -5.70 -9.88
C GLY A 597 -16.11 -4.26 -9.95
N SER A 598 -16.40 -3.72 -11.14
CA SER A 598 -17.00 -2.39 -11.30
C SER A 598 -18.42 -2.34 -10.73
N ILE A 599 -19.28 -3.28 -11.10
CA ILE A 599 -20.68 -3.30 -10.65
C ILE A 599 -20.87 -3.81 -9.22
N LEU A 600 -19.89 -4.53 -8.68
CA LEU A 600 -19.86 -4.88 -7.25
C LEU A 600 -19.77 -3.64 -6.35
N LYS A 601 -19.31 -2.49 -6.86
CA LYS A 601 -19.27 -1.23 -6.11
C LYS A 601 -20.64 -0.58 -5.96
N GLU A 602 -21.59 -0.94 -6.81
CA GLU A 602 -22.95 -0.39 -6.82
C GLU A 602 -23.89 -1.06 -5.81
N ILE A 603 -23.47 -2.19 -5.22
CA ILE A 603 -24.28 -2.89 -4.23
C ILE A 603 -24.34 -2.07 -2.94
N GLU A 604 -25.55 -1.72 -2.53
CA GLU A 604 -25.84 -1.14 -1.22
C GLU A 604 -25.95 -2.26 -0.16
N GLY A 605 -25.36 -2.04 1.02
CA GLY A 605 -25.38 -3.00 2.12
C GLY A 605 -24.36 -4.15 1.98
N ASP A 606 -24.69 -5.31 2.51
CA ASP A 606 -23.81 -6.48 2.51
C ASP A 606 -23.76 -7.15 1.12
N LYS A 607 -22.62 -6.96 0.46
CA LYS A 607 -22.36 -7.48 -0.89
C LYS A 607 -22.41 -9.00 -0.96
N ILE A 608 -21.94 -9.70 0.07
CA ILE A 608 -21.88 -11.16 0.07
C ILE A 608 -23.29 -11.72 0.17
N VAL A 609 -24.12 -11.14 1.05
CA VAL A 609 -25.53 -11.52 1.17
C VAL A 609 -26.28 -11.26 -0.14
N TYR A 610 -26.06 -10.10 -0.75
CA TYR A 610 -26.67 -9.75 -2.04
C TYR A 610 -26.33 -10.78 -3.13
N LEU A 611 -25.05 -11.12 -3.29
CA LEU A 611 -24.58 -12.09 -4.28
C LEU A 611 -25.15 -13.49 -4.03
N LYS A 612 -25.19 -13.94 -2.77
CA LYS A 612 -25.77 -15.24 -2.39
C LYS A 612 -27.26 -15.31 -2.69
N ASN A 613 -28.02 -14.26 -2.39
CA ASN A 613 -29.45 -14.21 -2.64
C ASN A 613 -29.78 -14.28 -4.14
N LEU A 614 -28.92 -13.73 -4.99
CA LEU A 614 -29.03 -13.87 -6.45
C LEU A 614 -28.54 -15.23 -6.98
N GLY A 615 -27.92 -16.07 -6.14
CA GLY A 615 -27.34 -17.35 -6.55
C GLY A 615 -26.03 -17.22 -7.32
N ILE A 616 -25.31 -16.10 -7.17
CA ILE A 616 -24.00 -15.88 -7.81
C ILE A 616 -22.95 -16.76 -7.13
N LYS A 617 -22.22 -17.53 -7.95
CA LYS A 617 -21.15 -18.43 -7.49
C LYS A 617 -19.76 -18.01 -7.94
N ASN A 618 -19.67 -17.20 -9.01
CA ASN A 618 -18.41 -16.78 -9.62
C ASN A 618 -18.44 -15.28 -9.86
N ILE A 619 -17.31 -14.60 -9.66
CA ILE A 619 -17.12 -13.19 -10.01
C ILE A 619 -15.76 -13.00 -10.70
N ALA A 620 -15.62 -11.90 -11.46
CA ALA A 620 -14.36 -11.47 -12.04
C ALA A 620 -13.94 -10.12 -11.43
N ILE A 621 -12.70 -10.00 -10.99
CA ILE A 621 -12.18 -8.75 -10.41
C ILE A 621 -10.71 -8.54 -10.77
N SER A 622 -10.29 -7.29 -10.84
CA SER A 622 -8.89 -6.93 -11.04
C SER A 622 -8.04 -7.44 -9.87
N ARG A 623 -6.91 -8.09 -10.17
CA ARG A 623 -5.91 -8.50 -9.17
C ARG A 623 -5.49 -7.32 -8.27
N ARG A 624 -5.42 -6.11 -8.83
CA ARG A 624 -5.05 -4.88 -8.12
C ARG A 624 -6.00 -4.50 -6.99
N SER A 625 -7.21 -5.08 -6.93
CA SER A 625 -8.17 -4.85 -5.85
C SER A 625 -7.70 -5.39 -4.49
N ILE A 626 -6.65 -6.22 -4.43
CA ILE A 626 -6.02 -6.57 -3.13
C ILE A 626 -5.53 -5.34 -2.37
N ASN A 627 -5.08 -4.29 -3.07
CA ASN A 627 -4.45 -3.13 -2.46
C ASN A 627 -5.42 -2.32 -1.57
N ASP A 628 -6.72 -2.38 -1.86
CA ASP A 628 -7.76 -1.60 -1.18
C ASP A 628 -8.95 -2.45 -0.68
N GLN A 629 -9.07 -3.71 -1.09
CA GLN A 629 -10.23 -4.58 -0.80
C GLN A 629 -9.86 -5.99 -0.34
N SER A 630 -8.66 -6.20 0.23
CA SER A 630 -8.19 -7.51 0.70
C SER A 630 -9.14 -8.19 1.69
N THR A 631 -9.74 -7.46 2.64
CA THR A 631 -10.73 -8.01 3.58
C THR A 631 -11.96 -8.56 2.85
N PHE A 632 -12.51 -7.79 1.91
CA PHE A 632 -13.66 -8.23 1.10
C PHE A 632 -13.35 -9.50 0.30
N LEU A 633 -12.14 -9.58 -0.28
CA LEU A 633 -11.68 -10.75 -1.05
C LEU A 633 -11.55 -12.01 -0.17
N LEU A 634 -11.12 -11.87 1.08
CA LEU A 634 -11.08 -13.00 2.02
C LEU A 634 -12.50 -13.43 2.43
N ASP A 635 -13.38 -12.47 2.69
CA ASP A 635 -14.74 -12.78 3.15
C ASP A 635 -15.59 -13.41 2.04
N ILE A 636 -15.44 -12.94 0.79
CA ILE A 636 -16.12 -13.56 -0.36
C ILE A 636 -15.60 -14.98 -0.64
N ALA A 637 -14.31 -15.23 -0.45
CA ALA A 637 -13.71 -16.56 -0.57
C ALA A 637 -14.24 -17.51 0.51
N LYS A 638 -14.29 -17.08 1.79
CA LYS A 638 -14.91 -17.83 2.89
C LYS A 638 -16.39 -18.11 2.64
N ALA A 639 -17.07 -17.19 1.98
CA ALA A 639 -18.47 -17.33 1.61
C ALA A 639 -18.72 -18.35 0.49
N GLY A 640 -17.67 -18.93 -0.11
CA GLY A 640 -17.74 -19.95 -1.14
C GLY A 640 -17.96 -19.41 -2.56
N ILE A 641 -17.81 -18.10 -2.76
CA ILE A 641 -17.93 -17.46 -4.08
C ILE A 641 -16.53 -17.44 -4.71
N LYS A 642 -16.41 -18.00 -5.92
CA LYS A 642 -15.15 -18.14 -6.65
C LYS A 642 -14.79 -16.84 -7.35
N THR A 643 -13.73 -16.20 -6.89
CA THR A 643 -13.19 -14.97 -7.50
C THR A 643 -12.08 -15.31 -8.51
N TYR A 644 -12.27 -14.89 -9.77
CA TYR A 644 -11.23 -14.97 -10.80
C TYR A 644 -10.55 -13.61 -10.99
N ALA A 645 -9.22 -13.58 -10.89
CA ALA A 645 -8.41 -12.37 -11.01
C ALA A 645 -8.00 -12.08 -12.46
N PHE A 646 -8.40 -10.93 -13.00
CA PHE A 646 -7.85 -10.39 -14.25
C PHE A 646 -6.80 -9.30 -13.97
N HIS A 647 -6.13 -8.78 -15.00
CA HIS A 647 -4.94 -7.91 -14.87
C HIS A 647 -3.78 -8.56 -14.10
N VAL A 648 -3.62 -9.88 -14.24
CA VAL A 648 -2.35 -10.55 -13.91
C VAL A 648 -1.29 -10.11 -14.93
N ASN A 649 0.00 -10.12 -14.57
CA ASN A 649 1.12 -9.62 -15.40
C ASN A 649 1.19 -8.09 -15.62
N PHE A 650 0.20 -7.31 -15.14
CA PHE A 650 0.19 -5.84 -15.30
C PHE A 650 1.16 -5.12 -14.36
N ASP A 651 1.57 -5.77 -13.27
CA ASP A 651 2.50 -5.24 -12.27
C ASP A 651 3.80 -6.05 -12.32
N LYS A 652 4.94 -5.36 -12.33
CA LYS A 652 6.27 -5.99 -12.45
C LYS A 652 6.48 -7.03 -11.34
N GLY A 653 6.75 -8.27 -11.73
CA GLY A 653 7.01 -9.39 -10.82
C GLY A 653 5.76 -9.98 -10.16
N MET A 654 4.56 -9.64 -10.65
CA MET A 654 3.28 -10.16 -10.17
C MET A 654 2.59 -10.96 -11.29
N ASP A 655 3.26 -12.04 -11.67
CA ASP A 655 2.78 -13.00 -12.67
C ASP A 655 1.85 -14.06 -12.06
N GLU A 656 1.43 -15.03 -12.87
CA GLU A 656 0.57 -16.12 -12.43
C GLU A 656 1.19 -16.92 -11.26
N GLU A 657 2.51 -17.12 -11.27
CA GLU A 657 3.22 -17.87 -10.23
C GLU A 657 3.23 -17.10 -8.90
N TYR A 658 3.41 -15.77 -8.96
CA TYR A 658 3.25 -14.88 -7.83
C TYR A 658 1.85 -15.00 -7.21
N VAL A 659 0.79 -14.98 -8.04
CA VAL A 659 -0.59 -15.08 -7.54
C VAL A 659 -0.79 -16.41 -6.82
N VAL A 660 -0.33 -17.53 -7.38
CA VAL A 660 -0.40 -18.84 -6.70
C VAL A 660 0.37 -18.83 -5.37
N CYS A 661 1.56 -18.26 -5.35
CA CYS A 661 2.42 -18.31 -4.17
C CYS A 661 2.03 -17.35 -3.04
N LYS A 662 1.51 -16.17 -3.37
CA LYS A 662 1.32 -15.08 -2.42
C LYS A 662 -0.13 -14.63 -2.28
N GLU A 663 -1.01 -14.94 -3.24
CA GLU A 663 -2.36 -14.35 -3.32
C GLU A 663 -3.50 -15.36 -3.48
N ARG A 664 -3.20 -16.68 -3.50
CA ARG A 664 -4.19 -17.76 -3.61
C ARG A 664 -5.32 -17.72 -2.57
N ASN A 665 -5.10 -17.06 -1.43
CA ASN A 665 -6.12 -16.91 -0.38
C ASN A 665 -7.20 -15.89 -0.76
N PHE A 666 -6.89 -14.96 -1.67
CA PHE A 666 -7.82 -13.91 -2.12
C PHE A 666 -8.54 -14.30 -3.41
N PHE A 667 -7.91 -15.12 -4.25
CA PHE A 667 -8.42 -15.48 -5.57
C PHE A 667 -8.56 -16.99 -5.72
N TYR A 668 -9.76 -17.43 -6.09
CA TYR A 668 -10.01 -18.81 -6.44
C TYR A 668 -9.20 -19.20 -7.69
N GLY A 669 -9.18 -18.33 -8.69
CA GLY A 669 -8.48 -18.54 -9.96
C GLY A 669 -8.07 -17.23 -10.62
N MET A 670 -7.58 -17.30 -11.84
CA MET A 670 -7.09 -16.14 -12.59
C MET A 670 -7.21 -16.31 -14.10
N TYR A 671 -7.13 -15.18 -14.79
CA TYR A 671 -6.90 -15.07 -16.22
C TYR A 671 -5.39 -15.16 -16.40
N ALA A 672 -4.95 -16.18 -17.13
CA ALA A 672 -3.55 -16.49 -17.35
C ALA A 672 -3.23 -16.33 -18.83
N ASP A 673 -2.20 -15.53 -19.11
CA ASP A 673 -1.64 -15.43 -20.46
C ASP A 673 -0.85 -16.70 -20.75
N LYS A 674 -0.10 -17.18 -19.75
CA LYS A 674 0.73 -18.38 -19.88
C LYS A 674 0.74 -19.19 -18.59
N TRP A 675 0.30 -20.44 -18.70
CA TRP A 675 0.40 -21.40 -17.60
C TRP A 675 0.86 -22.78 -18.09
N ASP A 676 1.56 -23.50 -17.23
CA ASP A 676 2.01 -24.87 -17.48
C ASP A 676 1.54 -25.78 -16.34
N PHE A 677 0.65 -26.73 -16.59
CA PHE A 677 0.12 -27.57 -15.50
C PHE A 677 1.10 -28.66 -15.02
N THR A 678 2.27 -28.80 -15.67
CA THR A 678 3.18 -29.93 -15.47
C THR A 678 4.40 -29.63 -14.60
N THR A 679 4.86 -28.37 -14.53
CA THR A 679 6.04 -28.04 -13.72
C THR A 679 5.69 -27.89 -12.23
N HIS A 680 6.73 -27.89 -11.39
CA HIS A 680 6.60 -27.72 -9.95
C HIS A 680 6.86 -26.27 -9.56
N ILE A 681 5.97 -25.67 -8.77
CA ILE A 681 6.16 -24.32 -8.21
C ILE A 681 6.97 -24.41 -6.92
N ASN A 682 7.95 -23.52 -6.77
CA ASN A 682 8.66 -23.32 -5.52
C ASN A 682 8.45 -21.88 -5.03
N CYS A 683 7.48 -21.71 -4.14
CA CYS A 683 7.18 -20.43 -3.55
C CYS A 683 8.31 -20.02 -2.61
N ARG A 684 9.07 -19.02 -3.05
CA ARG A 684 10.24 -18.54 -2.33
C ARG A 684 9.87 -17.75 -1.08
#